data_AF-A0A5B0VJM8-F1
#
_entry.id   AF-A0A5B0VJM8-F1
#
_cell.length_a   1.000
_cell.length_b   1.000
_cell.length_c   1.000
_cell.angle_alpha   90.00
_cell.angle_beta   90.00
_cell.angle_gamma   90.00
#
_symmetry.space_group_name_H-M   'P 1'
#
loop_
_entity.id
_entity.type
_entity.pdbx_description
1 polymer ?
#
loop_
_entity_poly.entity_id
_entity_poly.type
_entity_poly.pdbx_seq_one_letter_code
_entity_poly.pdbx_strand_id
1 'polypeptide(L)'
;MTLKSDAMNLTDKERGWLPIWGSTGKLAMGWSCFLNRKMYSTNEQIFESVARTRRDGLVAWAEHKWVFMESLAARINGQDESAVCEVVRASGGRLREISELFVIDQDGVVLESTARNRQGKCDLPRSAVEKGLQGRFLHGPYRDPVTQELGATTSRFHDAVTLMFYQPVTLDGNRSAAICARIPNDVMSDLIQREAGHVFEESGDNYIFMIESRFDSTILPGTALSRSRFEDATFSHGDNLKDGIRTGFGTVGVREHTEFEIRFTDPATGQLHPGVRETIAKGENLYVKYPGYSDYRHIPVIGKGVTFQLPGSPDRWGMMCEGDLEEVYRRRSVSFLLSARLAFFAAVLWGINLGLLVSGVPVWVNAGVSALAAMMMVLMFRATSVRPYSERLGAMADVIRNIAEGGGNLRQRLDLSEMKRDESGDLARWINSFIDSLDGMVGQVITLAADTRQAGDQLMTQNQLADERIRQVLEHIDGMVQGATAQENEITNASTTAQEMRSSMEEVVERARQQFARVSQETQSIRDVVNRSAEGIRAANDRTEEISKTALVINDIAAQTNLLALNAAIEAARAGESGKGFAVVADEVRQLASRTAQATKDIGERLSGVQDETRRAVQTMEEGMSEMEERLQKAEAAADDNSALHHMVEKLFRAISGIEETNRQQSAQTTGVAESASVMNGVINQLTLSSERTQASANKLQRLTGQFQVSGQAA
;
A
#
# COMPACT_ATOMS: atom_id res chain seq x y z
N MET A 1 -5.36 -53.88 -19.03
CA MET A 1 -4.66 -52.59 -18.87
C MET A 1 -3.21 -52.89 -18.57
N THR A 2 -2.29 -52.32 -19.35
CA THR A 2 -0.87 -52.27 -18.98
C THR A 2 -0.75 -51.42 -17.72
N LEU A 3 -0.09 -51.93 -16.70
CA LEU A 3 0.11 -51.22 -15.44
C LEU A 3 1.23 -50.19 -15.65
N LYS A 4 1.14 -49.00 -15.04
CA LYS A 4 2.20 -47.98 -15.13
C LYS A 4 3.53 -48.50 -14.57
N SER A 5 3.46 -49.46 -13.64
CA SER A 5 4.61 -50.20 -13.10
C SER A 5 5.49 -50.84 -14.16
N ASP A 6 4.94 -51.16 -15.35
CA ASP A 6 5.72 -51.73 -16.45
C ASP A 6 6.66 -50.73 -17.14
N ALA A 7 6.54 -49.44 -16.83
CA ALA A 7 7.37 -48.37 -17.38
C ALA A 7 8.62 -48.05 -16.52
N MET A 8 8.73 -48.61 -15.31
CA MET A 8 9.92 -48.41 -14.45
C MET A 8 11.07 -49.29 -14.92
N ASN A 9 12.24 -48.69 -15.15
CA ASN A 9 13.39 -49.42 -15.69
C ASN A 9 14.25 -49.99 -14.56
N LEU A 10 13.88 -51.19 -14.09
CA LEU A 10 14.68 -51.96 -13.14
C LEU A 10 15.62 -52.91 -13.90
N THR A 11 16.90 -52.89 -13.54
CA THR A 11 17.95 -53.83 -13.95
C THR A 11 17.68 -55.25 -13.47
N ASP A 12 18.31 -56.25 -14.08
CA ASP A 12 18.15 -57.65 -13.67
C ASP A 12 18.57 -57.89 -12.21
N LYS A 13 19.57 -57.15 -11.71
CA LYS A 13 19.96 -57.18 -10.31
C LYS A 13 18.87 -56.61 -9.40
N GLU A 14 18.30 -55.45 -9.74
CA GLU A 14 17.17 -54.82 -9.00
C GLU A 14 15.88 -55.65 -9.08
N ARG A 15 15.73 -56.57 -10.04
CA ARG A 15 14.62 -57.53 -10.09
C ARG A 15 14.91 -58.83 -9.30
N GLY A 16 16.18 -59.13 -9.06
CA GLY A 16 16.63 -60.38 -8.46
C GLY A 16 17.08 -60.29 -7.00
N TRP A 17 17.10 -59.09 -6.41
CA TRP A 17 17.81 -58.77 -5.17
C TRP A 17 17.26 -59.43 -3.88
N LEU A 18 15.98 -59.79 -3.83
CA LEU A 18 15.38 -60.37 -2.62
C LEU A 18 15.98 -61.74 -2.23
N PRO A 19 16.19 -62.01 -0.93
CA PRO A 19 16.59 -63.33 -0.45
C PRO A 19 15.47 -64.35 -0.67
N ILE A 20 15.81 -65.65 -0.75
CA ILE A 20 14.83 -66.72 -0.98
C ILE A 20 13.89 -66.90 0.23
N TRP A 21 14.47 -66.85 1.43
CA TRP A 21 13.81 -67.09 2.72
C TRP A 21 13.69 -65.80 3.53
N GLY A 22 12.84 -65.79 4.58
CA GLY A 22 12.56 -64.62 5.42
C GLY A 22 11.13 -64.10 5.24
N SER A 23 10.66 -63.25 6.17
CA SER A 23 9.32 -62.64 6.12
C SER A 23 9.13 -61.78 4.87
N THR A 24 10.17 -61.06 4.46
CA THR A 24 10.24 -60.23 3.24
C THR A 24 10.88 -60.97 2.05
N GLY A 25 11.16 -62.27 2.19
CA GLY A 25 11.82 -63.08 1.16
C GLY A 25 10.90 -63.46 -0.01
N LYS A 26 11.51 -63.96 -1.09
CA LYS A 26 10.84 -64.27 -2.37
C LYS A 26 9.63 -65.20 -2.21
N LEU A 27 9.73 -66.22 -1.37
CA LEU A 27 8.63 -67.18 -1.18
C LEU A 27 7.43 -66.56 -0.45
N ALA A 28 7.67 -65.88 0.67
CA ALA A 28 6.62 -65.30 1.50
C ALA A 28 5.91 -64.14 0.77
N MET A 29 6.69 -63.21 0.22
CA MET A 29 6.16 -62.05 -0.51
C MET A 29 5.58 -62.46 -1.86
N GLY A 30 6.20 -63.38 -2.58
CA GLY A 30 5.67 -63.90 -3.84
C GLY A 30 4.27 -64.50 -3.67
N TRP A 31 4.07 -65.32 -2.63
CA TRP A 31 2.74 -65.86 -2.30
C TRP A 31 1.74 -64.77 -1.91
N SER A 32 2.16 -63.82 -1.08
CA SER A 32 1.28 -62.76 -0.61
C SER A 32 0.83 -61.81 -1.72
N CYS A 33 1.76 -61.40 -2.58
CA CYS A 33 1.48 -60.61 -3.77
C CYS A 33 0.63 -61.39 -4.78
N PHE A 34 0.84 -62.70 -4.93
CA PHE A 34 0.01 -63.54 -5.81
C PHE A 34 -1.45 -63.57 -5.35
N LEU A 35 -1.70 -63.78 -4.05
CA LEU A 35 -3.05 -63.74 -3.47
C LEU A 35 -3.73 -62.38 -3.68
N ASN A 36 -2.95 -61.30 -3.60
CA ASN A 36 -3.45 -59.92 -3.67
C ASN A 36 -3.22 -59.23 -5.02
N ARG A 37 -2.90 -59.98 -6.09
CA ARG A 37 -2.55 -59.42 -7.42
C ARG A 37 -3.63 -58.53 -8.04
N LYS A 38 -4.89 -58.73 -7.65
CA LYS A 38 -6.03 -57.90 -8.10
C LYS A 38 -5.95 -56.47 -7.55
N MET A 39 -5.15 -56.22 -6.51
CA MET A 39 -4.95 -54.89 -5.92
C MET A 39 -3.91 -54.06 -6.64
N TYR A 40 -3.20 -54.59 -7.64
CA TYR A 40 -2.17 -53.81 -8.36
C TYR A 40 -2.74 -52.52 -8.96
N SER A 41 -3.87 -52.59 -9.67
CA SER A 41 -4.50 -51.39 -10.22
C SER A 41 -4.99 -50.41 -9.16
N THR A 42 -5.52 -50.92 -8.04
CA THR A 42 -6.00 -50.09 -6.94
C THR A 42 -4.84 -49.41 -6.22
N ASN A 43 -3.73 -50.11 -6.00
CA ASN A 43 -2.53 -49.55 -5.38
C ASN A 43 -1.88 -48.49 -6.27
N GLU A 44 -1.86 -48.69 -7.61
CA GLU A 44 -1.42 -47.62 -8.53
C GLU A 44 -2.26 -46.35 -8.35
N GLN A 45 -3.58 -46.47 -8.23
CA GLN A 45 -4.47 -45.33 -7.99
C GLN A 45 -4.25 -44.69 -6.62
N ILE A 46 -4.06 -45.50 -5.56
CA ILE A 46 -3.78 -45.02 -4.20
C ILE A 46 -2.50 -44.19 -4.20
N PHE A 47 -1.38 -44.75 -4.63
CA PHE A 47 -0.09 -44.04 -4.60
C PHE A 47 -0.07 -42.82 -5.54
N GLU A 48 -0.74 -42.89 -6.69
CA GLU A 48 -0.92 -41.75 -7.58
C GLU A 48 -1.73 -40.63 -6.92
N SER A 49 -2.85 -40.96 -6.25
CA SER A 49 -3.68 -39.99 -5.53
C SER A 49 -2.93 -39.37 -4.36
N VAL A 50 -2.27 -40.19 -3.55
CA VAL A 50 -1.52 -39.76 -2.37
C VAL A 50 -0.38 -38.81 -2.74
N ALA A 51 0.41 -39.15 -3.76
CA ALA A 51 1.49 -38.27 -4.22
C ALA A 51 0.97 -36.97 -4.82
N ARG A 52 -0.18 -37.03 -5.52
CA ARG A 52 -0.82 -35.84 -6.08
C ARG A 52 -1.31 -34.89 -4.99
N THR A 53 -2.10 -35.40 -4.03
CA THR A 53 -2.68 -34.58 -2.96
C THR A 53 -1.58 -33.87 -2.18
N ARG A 54 -0.54 -34.58 -1.75
CA ARG A 54 0.56 -33.98 -0.99
C ARG A 54 1.35 -32.95 -1.77
N ARG A 55 1.64 -33.22 -3.05
CA ARG A 55 2.32 -32.25 -3.92
C ARG A 55 1.47 -30.97 -4.03
N ASP A 56 0.18 -31.13 -4.29
CA ASP A 56 -0.73 -29.99 -4.45
C ASP A 56 -0.87 -29.23 -3.12
N GLY A 57 -0.86 -29.94 -1.98
CA GLY A 57 -0.79 -29.37 -0.64
C GLY A 57 0.46 -28.52 -0.40
N LEU A 58 1.65 -29.01 -0.78
CA LEU A 58 2.91 -28.25 -0.68
C LEU A 58 2.88 -26.98 -1.53
N VAL A 59 2.38 -27.06 -2.76
CA VAL A 59 2.25 -25.90 -3.66
C VAL A 59 1.26 -24.88 -3.09
N ALA A 60 0.07 -25.33 -2.65
CA ALA A 60 -0.94 -24.48 -2.05
C ALA A 60 -0.45 -23.82 -0.76
N TRP A 61 0.30 -24.55 0.08
CA TRP A 61 0.92 -24.03 1.28
C TRP A 61 1.88 -22.88 0.98
N ALA A 62 2.73 -23.03 -0.04
CA ALA A 62 3.66 -22.00 -0.46
C ALA A 62 2.91 -20.77 -1.01
N GLU A 63 1.90 -20.95 -1.88
CA GLU A 63 1.07 -19.85 -2.38
C GLU A 63 0.37 -19.09 -1.25
N HIS A 64 -0.13 -19.79 -0.23
CA HIS A 64 -0.72 -19.13 0.93
C HIS A 64 0.28 -18.22 1.66
N LYS A 65 1.56 -18.60 1.76
CA LYS A 65 2.61 -17.72 2.30
C LYS A 65 2.83 -16.50 1.41
N TRP A 66 2.80 -16.68 0.10
CA TRP A 66 2.97 -15.57 -0.83
C TRP A 66 1.84 -14.56 -0.79
N VAL A 67 0.58 -15.01 -0.76
CA VAL A 67 -0.58 -14.11 -0.57
C VAL A 67 -0.45 -13.30 0.72
N PHE A 68 0.01 -13.93 1.80
CA PHE A 68 0.29 -13.23 3.05
C PHE A 68 1.40 -12.18 2.89
N MET A 69 2.54 -12.54 2.30
CA MET A 69 3.66 -11.63 2.07
C MET A 69 3.29 -10.45 1.15
N GLU A 70 2.52 -10.69 0.09
CA GLU A 70 2.01 -9.66 -0.82
C GLU A 70 1.07 -8.69 -0.12
N SER A 71 0.19 -9.19 0.76
CA SER A 71 -0.70 -8.33 1.56
C SER A 71 0.06 -7.41 2.51
N LEU A 72 1.19 -7.87 3.06
CA LEU A 72 2.06 -7.05 3.89
C LEU A 72 2.87 -6.05 3.06
N ALA A 73 3.39 -6.50 1.91
CA ALA A 73 4.10 -5.63 0.98
C ALA A 73 3.23 -4.45 0.53
N ALA A 74 1.95 -4.69 0.24
CA ALA A 74 1.00 -3.63 -0.12
C ALA A 74 0.80 -2.58 1.00
N ARG A 75 0.92 -2.99 2.27
CA ARG A 75 0.82 -2.08 3.42
C ARG A 75 2.12 -1.35 3.74
N ILE A 76 3.26 -1.90 3.32
CA ILE A 76 4.61 -1.36 3.56
C ILE A 76 5.07 -0.42 2.43
N ASN A 77 4.60 -0.64 1.20
CA ASN A 77 5.00 0.15 0.05
C ASN A 77 4.70 1.65 0.25
N GLY A 78 5.73 2.48 0.03
CA GLY A 78 5.69 3.94 0.16
C GLY A 78 5.64 4.45 1.60
N GLN A 79 5.82 3.59 2.60
CA GLN A 79 5.78 3.96 4.01
C GLN A 79 7.18 4.28 4.57
N ASP A 80 7.22 5.08 5.63
CA ASP A 80 8.42 5.33 6.41
C ASP A 80 8.77 4.15 7.33
N GLU A 81 9.98 4.14 7.91
CA GLU A 81 10.44 3.04 8.76
C GLU A 81 9.59 2.84 10.04
N SER A 82 8.96 3.90 10.54
CA SER A 82 8.09 3.83 11.74
C SER A 82 6.80 3.07 11.44
N ALA A 83 6.14 3.38 10.33
CA ALA A 83 4.95 2.69 9.88
C ALA A 83 5.24 1.23 9.51
N VAL A 84 6.41 0.95 8.91
CA VAL A 84 6.86 -0.43 8.67
C VAL A 84 7.00 -1.21 9.96
N CYS A 85 7.60 -0.62 11.00
CA CYS A 85 7.74 -1.23 12.31
C CYS A 85 6.38 -1.65 12.90
N GLU A 86 5.38 -0.76 12.81
CA GLU A 86 4.03 -1.05 13.28
C GLU A 86 3.37 -2.21 12.51
N VAL A 87 3.51 -2.21 11.17
CA VAL A 87 2.95 -3.27 10.32
C VAL A 87 3.58 -4.63 10.62
N VAL A 88 4.92 -4.70 10.72
CA VAL A 88 5.65 -5.96 10.98
C VAL A 88 5.29 -6.50 12.37
N ARG A 89 5.29 -5.66 13.41
CA ARG A 89 4.94 -6.09 14.78
C ARG A 89 3.48 -6.51 14.92
N ALA A 90 2.54 -5.77 14.31
CA ALA A 90 1.13 -6.13 14.32
C ALA A 90 0.82 -7.42 13.53
N SER A 91 1.72 -7.82 12.64
CA SER A 91 1.59 -9.04 11.84
C SER A 91 2.27 -10.26 12.50
N GLY A 92 3.05 -10.04 13.56
CA GLY A 92 3.65 -11.10 14.37
C GLY A 92 2.58 -12.01 14.97
N GLY A 93 2.68 -13.32 14.72
CA GLY A 93 1.75 -14.33 15.24
C GLY A 93 0.51 -14.60 14.38
N ARG A 94 0.30 -13.90 13.25
CA ARG A 94 -0.79 -14.20 12.31
C ARG A 94 -0.62 -15.56 11.62
N LEU A 95 0.62 -15.93 11.29
CA LEU A 95 0.96 -17.25 10.78
C LEU A 95 1.88 -17.95 11.77
N ARG A 96 1.39 -19.02 12.39
CA ARG A 96 2.13 -19.79 13.41
C ARG A 96 3.38 -20.50 12.88
N GLU A 97 3.46 -20.70 11.57
CA GLU A 97 4.57 -21.41 10.91
C GLU A 97 5.80 -20.51 10.70
N ILE A 98 5.62 -19.19 10.70
CA ILE A 98 6.71 -18.23 10.50
C ILE A 98 7.45 -18.04 11.83
N SER A 99 8.75 -18.34 11.85
CA SER A 99 9.63 -18.14 13.00
C SER A 99 10.04 -16.67 13.17
N GLU A 100 10.28 -15.99 12.04
CA GLU A 100 10.68 -14.59 11.99
C GLU A 100 10.09 -13.93 10.75
N LEU A 101 9.42 -12.79 10.94
CA LEU A 101 9.01 -11.88 9.89
C LEU A 101 9.80 -10.60 10.05
N PHE A 102 10.49 -10.16 9.00
CA PHE A 102 11.42 -9.04 9.09
C PHE A 102 11.57 -8.32 7.75
N VAL A 103 12.06 -7.09 7.77
CA VAL A 103 12.33 -6.30 6.56
C VAL A 103 13.82 -6.04 6.45
N ILE A 104 14.36 -6.21 5.25
CA ILE A 104 15.77 -5.91 4.93
C ILE A 104 15.87 -4.74 3.96
N ASP A 105 16.96 -4.00 4.03
CA ASP A 105 17.33 -3.01 3.01
C ASP A 105 18.05 -3.65 1.81
N GLN A 106 18.49 -2.79 0.88
CA GLN A 106 19.23 -3.16 -0.33
C GLN A 106 20.56 -3.90 -0.06
N ASP A 107 21.16 -3.68 1.11
CA ASP A 107 22.43 -4.28 1.51
C ASP A 107 22.21 -5.56 2.36
N GLY A 108 20.95 -5.91 2.63
CA GLY A 108 20.56 -7.07 3.42
C GLY A 108 20.59 -6.84 4.93
N VAL A 109 20.64 -5.58 5.38
CA VAL A 109 20.57 -5.23 6.80
C VAL A 109 19.12 -5.31 7.27
N VAL A 110 18.88 -6.01 8.36
CA VAL A 110 17.55 -6.13 8.98
C VAL A 110 17.13 -4.78 9.59
N LEU A 111 16.14 -4.14 8.99
CA LEU A 111 15.57 -2.87 9.45
C LEU A 111 14.64 -3.06 10.65
N GLU A 112 13.76 -4.07 10.58
CA GLU A 112 12.80 -4.41 11.64
C GLU A 112 12.52 -5.91 11.61
N SER A 113 12.22 -6.51 12.77
CA SER A 113 11.95 -7.95 12.90
C SER A 113 10.98 -8.24 14.03
N THR A 114 10.16 -9.29 13.87
CA THR A 114 9.33 -9.83 14.96
C THR A 114 10.14 -10.58 16.01
N ALA A 115 11.38 -10.99 15.70
CA ALA A 115 12.27 -11.65 16.64
C ALA A 115 13.22 -10.65 17.33
N ARG A 116 13.54 -10.94 18.61
CA ARG A 116 14.36 -10.05 19.44
C ARG A 116 15.82 -10.04 18.97
N ASN A 117 16.50 -8.90 19.08
CA ASN A 117 17.93 -8.71 18.79
C ASN A 117 18.35 -8.98 17.34
N ARG A 118 17.41 -8.91 16.39
CA ARG A 118 17.65 -9.12 14.96
C ARG A 118 17.88 -7.82 14.17
N GLN A 119 17.38 -6.70 14.66
CA GLN A 119 17.57 -5.38 14.04
C GLN A 119 19.07 -5.05 13.92
N GLY A 120 19.47 -4.57 12.75
CA GLY A 120 20.86 -4.23 12.40
C GLY A 120 21.75 -5.43 12.01
N LYS A 121 21.23 -6.67 11.99
CA LYS A 121 21.99 -7.83 11.52
C LYS A 121 22.06 -7.84 9.99
N CYS A 122 23.16 -8.34 9.44
CA CYS A 122 23.39 -8.53 8.00
C CYS A 122 24.02 -9.92 7.79
N ASP A 123 23.19 -10.96 7.96
CA ASP A 123 23.60 -12.36 8.00
C ASP A 123 22.97 -13.22 6.89
N LEU A 124 22.26 -12.59 5.96
CA LEU A 124 21.71 -13.25 4.78
C LEU A 124 22.75 -13.33 3.64
N PRO A 125 22.74 -14.40 2.83
CA PRO A 125 23.61 -14.47 1.66
C PRO A 125 23.33 -13.33 0.68
N ARG A 126 24.37 -12.58 0.28
CA ARG A 126 24.24 -11.43 -0.63
C ARG A 126 23.52 -11.76 -1.93
N SER A 127 23.81 -12.91 -2.53
CA SER A 127 23.14 -13.39 -3.75
C SER A 127 21.64 -13.67 -3.54
N ALA A 128 21.22 -14.04 -2.33
CA ALA A 128 19.81 -14.25 -2.00
C ALA A 128 19.09 -12.91 -1.84
N VAL A 129 19.73 -11.94 -1.18
CA VAL A 129 19.23 -10.57 -1.05
C VAL A 129 19.04 -9.92 -2.43
N GLU A 130 20.06 -9.99 -3.29
CA GLU A 130 20.00 -9.43 -4.66
C GLU A 130 18.83 -10.00 -5.48
N LYS A 131 18.54 -11.30 -5.35
CA LYS A 131 17.37 -11.92 -6.01
C LYS A 131 16.05 -11.54 -5.35
N GLY A 132 16.01 -11.53 -4.01
CA GLY A 132 14.80 -11.21 -3.24
C GLY A 132 14.31 -9.77 -3.40
N LEU A 133 15.22 -8.84 -3.73
CA LEU A 133 14.90 -7.45 -4.06
C LEU A 133 14.33 -7.28 -5.48
N GLN A 134 14.58 -8.23 -6.40
CA GLN A 134 14.13 -8.15 -7.79
C GLN A 134 12.71 -8.71 -7.99
N GLY A 135 12.30 -9.67 -7.16
CA GLY A 135 11.04 -10.36 -7.33
C GLY A 135 10.77 -11.36 -6.21
N ARG A 136 9.56 -11.93 -6.25
CA ARG A 136 9.15 -13.05 -5.41
C ARG A 136 10.18 -14.18 -5.49
N PHE A 137 10.85 -14.47 -4.36
CA PHE A 137 11.93 -15.45 -4.31
C PHE A 137 11.86 -16.33 -3.05
N LEU A 138 11.76 -17.64 -3.25
CA LEU A 138 11.85 -18.65 -2.21
C LEU A 138 13.28 -19.22 -2.22
N HIS A 139 14.06 -18.86 -1.21
CA HIS A 139 15.41 -19.34 -0.99
C HIS A 139 15.40 -20.53 -0.04
N GLY A 140 16.02 -21.62 -0.45
CA GLY A 140 16.20 -22.82 0.36
C GLY A 140 15.47 -24.04 -0.19
N PRO A 141 15.59 -25.17 0.52
CA PRO A 141 16.09 -25.28 1.89
C PRO A 141 17.61 -25.03 1.97
N TYR A 142 18.07 -24.38 3.03
CA TYR A 142 19.51 -24.19 3.32
C TYR A 142 19.76 -24.17 4.83
N ARG A 143 21.01 -24.41 5.24
CA ARG A 143 21.39 -24.35 6.65
C ARG A 143 21.56 -22.91 7.12
N ASP A 144 20.92 -22.61 8.23
CA ASP A 144 20.75 -21.30 8.82
C ASP A 144 20.76 -21.39 10.35
N PRO A 145 21.83 -20.91 11.00
CA PRO A 145 21.95 -20.92 12.46
C PRO A 145 20.85 -20.11 13.16
N VAL A 146 20.30 -19.08 12.51
CA VAL A 146 19.28 -18.21 13.10
C VAL A 146 17.99 -18.97 13.34
N THR A 147 17.53 -19.77 12.37
CA THR A 147 16.38 -20.66 12.57
C THR A 147 16.62 -21.58 13.75
N GLN A 148 17.80 -22.17 13.87
CA GLN A 148 18.13 -23.02 15.02
C GLN A 148 17.96 -22.28 16.36
N GLU A 149 18.44 -21.04 16.45
CA GLU A 149 18.31 -20.19 17.65
C GLU A 149 16.87 -19.77 17.98
N LEU A 150 16.04 -19.51 16.96
CA LEU A 150 14.64 -19.07 17.14
C LEU A 150 13.72 -20.18 17.66
N GLY A 151 14.09 -21.44 17.44
CA GLY A 151 13.36 -22.59 17.95
C GLY A 151 12.17 -23.03 17.09
N ALA A 152 11.52 -24.09 17.55
CA ALA A 152 10.43 -24.75 16.83
C ALA A 152 9.18 -23.87 16.72
N THR A 153 8.45 -23.98 15.62
CA THR A 153 7.18 -23.28 15.40
C THR A 153 5.97 -24.21 15.59
N THR A 154 5.47 -24.82 14.51
CA THR A 154 4.35 -25.77 14.54
C THR A 154 4.80 -27.23 14.65
N SER A 155 6.09 -27.50 14.44
CA SER A 155 6.67 -28.83 14.53
C SER A 155 7.23 -29.13 15.92
N ARG A 156 7.29 -30.41 16.30
CA ARG A 156 7.92 -30.84 17.57
C ARG A 156 9.44 -30.97 17.45
N PHE A 157 9.94 -31.26 16.25
CA PHE A 157 11.37 -31.30 15.94
C PHE A 157 11.76 -29.97 15.29
N HIS A 158 13.03 -29.62 15.49
CA HIS A 158 13.59 -28.34 15.08
C HIS A 158 15.06 -28.50 14.75
N ASP A 159 15.45 -28.09 13.55
CA ASP A 159 16.82 -28.06 13.12
C ASP A 159 17.26 -26.67 12.61
N ALA A 160 18.43 -26.64 11.96
CA ALA A 160 18.99 -25.43 11.36
C ALA A 160 18.57 -25.24 9.89
N VAL A 161 17.55 -25.91 9.36
CA VAL A 161 17.19 -25.84 7.94
C VAL A 161 16.02 -24.90 7.71
N THR A 162 16.16 -24.00 6.74
CA THR A 162 15.26 -22.87 6.53
C THR A 162 14.76 -22.74 5.11
N LEU A 163 13.51 -22.31 5.01
CA LEU A 163 12.89 -21.76 3.82
C LEU A 163 12.66 -20.27 4.04
N MET A 164 13.32 -19.45 3.24
CA MET A 164 13.25 -18.00 3.34
C MET A 164 12.47 -17.43 2.15
N PHE A 165 11.36 -16.76 2.46
CA PHE A 165 10.53 -16.08 1.48
C PHE A 165 10.93 -14.61 1.41
N TYR A 166 11.23 -14.11 0.22
CA TYR A 166 11.51 -12.69 -0.04
C TYR A 166 10.43 -12.09 -0.94
N GLN A 167 9.83 -11.01 -0.49
CA GLN A 167 8.89 -10.22 -1.27
C GLN A 167 9.40 -8.77 -1.36
N PRO A 168 9.69 -8.25 -2.56
CA PRO A 168 10.23 -6.90 -2.71
C PRO A 168 9.20 -5.84 -2.35
N VAL A 169 9.69 -4.76 -1.74
CA VAL A 169 8.93 -3.57 -1.37
C VAL A 169 9.76 -2.31 -1.68
N THR A 170 9.07 -1.19 -1.84
CA THR A 170 9.70 0.13 -2.00
C THR A 170 9.31 0.99 -0.82
N LEU A 171 10.29 1.40 0.00
CA LEU A 171 10.06 2.28 1.15
C LEU A 171 10.02 3.75 0.70
N ASP A 172 9.66 4.65 1.62
CA ASP A 172 9.73 6.09 1.38
C ASP A 172 11.11 6.53 0.82
N GLY A 173 11.08 7.53 -0.05
CA GLY A 173 12.27 7.96 -0.80
C GLY A 173 12.71 6.97 -1.90
N ASN A 174 11.84 6.06 -2.33
CA ASN A 174 12.09 5.07 -3.39
C ASN A 174 13.27 4.12 -3.06
N ARG A 175 13.45 3.81 -1.78
CA ARG A 175 14.49 2.88 -1.29
C ARG A 175 14.03 1.44 -1.51
N SER A 176 14.88 0.63 -2.15
CA SER A 176 14.61 -0.79 -2.36
C SER A 176 14.80 -1.58 -1.07
N ALA A 177 13.83 -2.42 -0.75
CA ALA A 177 13.83 -3.28 0.43
C ALA A 177 13.07 -4.58 0.12
N ALA A 178 13.13 -5.55 1.02
CA ALA A 178 12.31 -6.76 0.93
C ALA A 178 11.75 -7.15 2.29
N ILE A 179 10.47 -7.52 2.33
CA ILE A 179 9.92 -8.23 3.47
C ILE A 179 10.27 -9.72 3.34
N CYS A 180 10.79 -10.27 4.43
CA CYS A 180 11.32 -11.61 4.54
C CYS A 180 10.55 -12.41 5.57
N ALA A 181 10.23 -13.67 5.25
CA ALA A 181 9.66 -14.62 6.20
C ALA A 181 10.54 -15.87 6.29
N ARG A 182 11.05 -16.11 7.50
CA ARG A 182 11.87 -17.27 7.86
C ARG A 182 10.96 -18.39 8.37
N ILE A 183 10.96 -19.51 7.66
CA ILE A 183 10.13 -20.66 8.00
C ILE A 183 11.04 -21.88 8.19
N PRO A 184 11.00 -22.55 9.36
CA PRO A 184 11.72 -23.81 9.55
C PRO A 184 11.25 -24.86 8.54
N ASN A 185 12.19 -25.57 7.93
CA ASN A 185 11.90 -26.59 6.90
C ASN A 185 11.02 -27.74 7.42
N ASP A 186 11.10 -28.00 8.73
CA ASP A 186 10.27 -28.97 9.45
C ASP A 186 8.76 -28.80 9.27
N VAL A 187 8.31 -27.58 8.97
CA VAL A 187 6.90 -27.32 8.65
C VAL A 187 6.46 -28.06 7.39
N MET A 188 7.33 -28.14 6.37
CA MET A 188 7.05 -28.91 5.15
C MET A 188 7.07 -30.42 5.41
N SER A 189 8.02 -30.89 6.22
CA SER A 189 8.10 -32.28 6.66
C SER A 189 6.80 -32.73 7.34
N ASP A 190 6.24 -31.86 8.17
CA ASP A 190 4.93 -32.08 8.78
C ASP A 190 3.79 -32.09 7.77
N LEU A 191 3.79 -31.20 6.77
CA LEU A 191 2.71 -31.11 5.80
C LEU A 191 2.52 -32.42 5.01
N ILE A 192 3.60 -33.07 4.61
CA ILE A 192 3.55 -34.34 3.87
C ILE A 192 3.26 -35.56 4.76
N GLN A 193 3.46 -35.43 6.08
CA GLN A 193 3.21 -36.50 7.05
C GLN A 193 1.83 -36.38 7.72
N ARG A 194 1.29 -35.17 7.87
CA ARG A 194 0.06 -34.84 8.63
C ARG A 194 -1.24 -35.07 7.87
N GLU A 195 -1.20 -35.30 6.56
CA GLU A 195 -2.43 -35.62 5.81
C GLU A 195 -2.98 -36.96 6.28
N ALA A 196 -3.93 -36.86 7.21
CA ALA A 196 -5.09 -37.72 7.34
C ALA A 196 -4.79 -39.21 7.24
N GLY A 197 -4.23 -39.79 8.30
CA GLY A 197 -3.93 -41.22 8.41
C GLY A 197 -2.90 -41.70 7.39
N HIS A 198 -1.74 -42.15 7.88
CA HIS A 198 -0.89 -43.00 7.06
C HIS A 198 -1.72 -44.18 6.56
N VAL A 199 -2.09 -44.19 5.26
CA VAL A 199 -2.81 -45.30 4.63
C VAL A 199 -2.10 -46.63 4.91
N PHE A 200 -0.78 -46.56 5.00
CA PHE A 200 0.13 -47.61 5.46
C PHE A 200 0.82 -47.12 6.73
N GLU A 201 0.26 -47.47 7.89
CA GLU A 201 0.60 -46.89 9.18
C GLU A 201 1.97 -47.37 9.68
N GLU A 202 2.36 -48.59 9.32
CA GLU A 202 3.63 -49.22 9.75
C GLU A 202 4.81 -48.84 8.85
N SER A 203 4.57 -48.51 7.57
CA SER A 203 5.63 -48.36 6.56
C SER A 203 5.46 -47.23 5.55
N GLY A 204 4.38 -46.45 5.64
CA GLY A 204 4.12 -45.33 4.75
C GLY A 204 5.17 -44.25 4.90
N ASP A 205 6.16 -44.26 4.02
CA ASP A 205 7.30 -43.36 4.01
C ASP A 205 7.11 -42.27 2.96
N ASN A 206 7.11 -41.02 3.41
CA ASN A 206 6.92 -39.87 2.54
C ASN A 206 8.04 -38.88 2.82
N TYR A 207 8.84 -38.65 1.79
CA TYR A 207 10.01 -37.82 1.89
C TYR A 207 10.22 -37.01 0.64
N ILE A 208 10.84 -35.86 0.85
CA ILE A 208 11.23 -34.90 -0.17
C ILE A 208 12.74 -34.98 -0.32
N PHE A 209 13.18 -34.86 -1.55
CA PHE A 209 14.59 -34.90 -1.91
C PHE A 209 14.91 -33.89 -3.00
N MET A 210 16.17 -33.47 -3.07
CA MET A 210 16.62 -32.54 -4.08
C MET A 210 16.72 -33.22 -5.45
N ILE A 211 16.14 -32.63 -6.49
CA ILE A 211 16.35 -33.07 -7.89
C ILE A 211 17.47 -32.25 -8.51
N GLU A 212 17.35 -30.92 -8.40
CA GLU A 212 18.25 -29.95 -9.00
C GLU A 212 18.26 -28.69 -8.12
N SER A 213 19.36 -28.47 -7.37
CA SER A 213 19.55 -27.20 -6.68
C SER A 213 20.25 -26.22 -7.62
N ARG A 214 19.53 -25.17 -7.99
CA ARG A 214 19.99 -24.09 -8.88
C ARG A 214 20.54 -22.91 -8.11
N PHE A 215 20.06 -22.67 -6.89
CA PHE A 215 20.58 -21.61 -6.03
C PHE A 215 21.87 -22.04 -5.32
N ASP A 216 21.89 -23.24 -4.72
CA ASP A 216 23.05 -23.81 -4.04
C ASP A 216 23.50 -25.13 -4.69
N SER A 217 24.39 -25.02 -5.67
CA SER A 217 24.93 -26.18 -6.41
C SER A 217 25.68 -27.20 -5.54
N THR A 218 25.93 -26.92 -4.26
CA THR A 218 26.59 -27.89 -3.36
C THR A 218 25.64 -29.01 -2.92
N ILE A 219 24.32 -28.79 -2.98
CA ILE A 219 23.32 -29.81 -2.63
C ILE A 219 23.19 -30.81 -3.79
N LEU A 220 23.63 -32.05 -3.53
CA LEU A 220 23.60 -33.11 -4.52
C LEU A 220 22.18 -33.62 -4.83
N PRO A 221 21.91 -34.12 -6.06
CA PRO A 221 20.66 -34.80 -6.36
C PRO A 221 20.46 -36.06 -5.50
N GLY A 222 19.25 -36.20 -4.97
CA GLY A 222 18.84 -37.26 -4.04
C GLY A 222 19.13 -36.98 -2.57
N THR A 223 19.68 -35.81 -2.22
CA THR A 223 19.81 -35.37 -0.83
C THR A 223 18.43 -35.15 -0.21
N ALA A 224 18.23 -35.63 1.02
CA ALA A 224 16.97 -35.49 1.73
C ALA A 224 16.72 -34.03 2.12
N LEU A 225 15.48 -33.58 1.92
CA LEU A 225 15.00 -32.23 2.22
C LEU A 225 13.85 -32.24 3.22
N SER A 226 13.37 -33.41 3.62
CA SER A 226 12.32 -33.52 4.63
C SER A 226 12.51 -34.78 5.44
N ARG A 227 11.83 -34.81 6.57
CA ARG A 227 11.84 -35.95 7.46
C ARG A 227 11.10 -37.13 6.83
N SER A 228 11.75 -38.28 6.79
CA SER A 228 11.12 -39.59 6.77
C SER A 228 11.19 -40.15 8.20
N ARG A 229 10.10 -40.05 8.97
CA ARG A 229 9.94 -40.68 10.31
C ARG A 229 11.22 -40.74 11.20
N PHE A 230 11.97 -39.64 11.30
CA PHE A 230 13.33 -39.61 11.86
C PHE A 230 13.46 -40.01 13.35
N GLU A 231 12.39 -39.90 14.15
CA GLU A 231 12.36 -40.20 15.59
C GLU A 231 11.29 -41.24 15.98
N ASP A 232 10.51 -41.72 15.01
CA ASP A 232 9.38 -42.62 15.29
C ASP A 232 9.88 -44.07 15.37
N ALA A 233 9.81 -44.67 16.56
CA ALA A 233 10.21 -46.07 16.80
C ALA A 233 9.27 -47.11 16.15
N THR A 234 8.44 -46.68 15.20
CA THR A 234 7.43 -47.49 14.50
C THR A 234 8.00 -48.28 13.33
N PHE A 235 9.27 -48.08 12.97
CA PHE A 235 9.95 -48.91 11.98
C PHE A 235 9.93 -50.38 12.37
N SER A 236 9.99 -51.25 11.37
CA SER A 236 9.87 -52.72 11.44
C SER A 236 10.84 -53.44 12.40
N HIS A 237 11.71 -52.71 13.11
CA HIS A 237 12.64 -53.19 14.14
C HIS A 237 12.88 -52.21 15.32
N GLY A 238 12.17 -51.07 15.42
CA GLY A 238 12.31 -50.11 16.54
C GLY A 238 13.47 -49.11 16.45
N ASP A 239 14.27 -49.14 15.38
CA ASP A 239 15.36 -48.19 15.12
C ASP A 239 14.83 -46.88 14.49
N ASN A 240 15.49 -45.75 14.71
CA ASN A 240 15.22 -44.48 14.02
C ASN A 240 16.51 -43.85 13.47
N LEU A 241 16.41 -42.84 12.60
CA LEU A 241 17.58 -42.23 11.93
C LEU A 241 18.49 -41.45 12.89
N LYS A 242 17.95 -40.99 14.02
CA LYS A 242 18.70 -40.28 15.07
C LYS A 242 19.58 -41.25 15.89
N ASP A 243 19.04 -42.41 16.22
CA ASP A 243 19.73 -43.49 16.94
C ASP A 243 20.60 -44.34 16.00
N GLY A 244 20.38 -44.20 14.68
CA GLY A 244 21.08 -44.89 13.61
C GLY A 244 20.42 -46.23 13.28
N ILE A 245 19.92 -46.35 12.05
CA ILE A 245 19.31 -47.57 11.54
C ILE A 245 20.42 -48.58 11.21
N ARG A 246 20.44 -49.71 11.92
CA ARG A 246 21.41 -50.78 11.66
C ARG A 246 20.96 -51.59 10.46
N THR A 247 21.64 -51.39 9.34
CA THR A 247 21.46 -52.23 8.15
C THR A 247 22.50 -53.36 8.17
N GLY A 248 22.24 -54.45 7.44
CA GLY A 248 23.23 -55.51 7.21
C GLY A 248 24.51 -55.04 6.48
N PHE A 249 24.56 -53.76 6.09
CA PHE A 249 25.64 -53.11 5.34
C PHE A 249 26.25 -51.90 6.07
N GLY A 250 25.85 -51.64 7.33
CA GLY A 250 26.32 -50.50 8.13
C GLY A 250 25.19 -49.73 8.80
N THR A 251 25.51 -48.70 9.59
CA THR A 251 24.51 -47.85 10.25
C THR A 251 24.23 -46.61 9.43
N VAL A 252 22.97 -46.36 9.08
CA VAL A 252 22.49 -45.14 8.43
C VAL A 252 21.92 -44.22 9.50
N GLY A 253 22.47 -43.01 9.66
CA GLY A 253 21.99 -42.05 10.66
C GLY A 253 22.59 -40.66 10.49
N VAL A 254 22.14 -39.71 11.33
CA VAL A 254 22.49 -38.28 11.26
C VAL A 254 23.26 -37.84 12.50
N ARG A 255 24.22 -36.91 12.34
CA ARG A 255 25.09 -36.42 13.42
C ARG A 255 24.71 -35.03 13.91
N GLU A 256 24.44 -34.09 13.01
CA GLU A 256 24.14 -32.69 13.31
C GLU A 256 22.64 -32.37 13.28
N HIS A 257 21.79 -33.40 13.30
CA HIS A 257 20.32 -33.31 13.30
C HIS A 257 19.75 -32.52 12.11
N THR A 258 20.35 -32.64 10.92
CA THR A 258 19.84 -32.02 9.68
C THR A 258 19.61 -33.08 8.59
N GLU A 259 18.57 -32.93 7.78
CA GLU A 259 18.26 -33.91 6.73
C GLU A 259 19.29 -33.90 5.59
N PHE A 260 20.07 -32.82 5.44
CA PHE A 260 21.10 -32.71 4.40
C PHE A 260 22.22 -33.75 4.48
N GLU A 261 22.38 -34.42 5.61
CA GLU A 261 23.37 -35.50 5.77
C GLU A 261 22.97 -36.80 5.06
N ILE A 262 21.68 -36.96 4.74
CA ILE A 262 21.17 -38.16 4.11
C ILE A 262 21.04 -37.93 2.62
N ARG A 263 21.57 -38.87 1.86
CA ARG A 263 21.26 -39.06 0.45
C ARG A 263 20.53 -40.37 0.30
N PHE A 264 19.40 -40.38 -0.41
CA PHE A 264 18.58 -41.59 -0.58
C PHE A 264 19.28 -42.59 -1.53
N THR A 265 20.30 -43.25 -1.01
CA THR A 265 21.08 -44.28 -1.69
C THR A 265 20.81 -45.64 -1.08
N ASP A 266 20.76 -46.68 -1.90
CA ASP A 266 20.69 -48.06 -1.42
C ASP A 266 22.02 -48.43 -0.73
N PRO A 267 22.03 -48.80 0.56
CA PRO A 267 23.24 -49.14 1.32
C PRO A 267 24.08 -50.26 0.69
N ALA A 268 23.47 -51.19 -0.04
CA ALA A 268 24.18 -52.31 -0.67
C ALA A 268 24.93 -51.89 -1.93
N THR A 269 24.52 -50.81 -2.60
CA THR A 269 25.12 -50.36 -3.88
C THR A 269 25.83 -49.01 -3.79
N GLY A 270 25.49 -48.18 -2.80
CA GLY A 270 25.94 -46.79 -2.69
C GLY A 270 25.37 -45.86 -3.77
N GLN A 271 24.47 -46.35 -4.63
CA GLN A 271 23.81 -45.58 -5.68
C GLN A 271 22.43 -45.12 -5.23
N LEU A 272 21.88 -44.08 -5.88
CA LEU A 272 20.51 -43.66 -5.64
C LEU A 272 19.57 -44.85 -5.81
N HIS A 273 18.70 -45.08 -4.82
CA HIS A 273 17.78 -46.19 -4.89
C HIS A 273 16.80 -46.02 -6.08
N PRO A 274 16.22 -47.10 -6.60
CA PRO A 274 15.57 -47.08 -7.91
C PRO A 274 14.40 -46.10 -8.00
N GLY A 275 13.66 -45.91 -6.90
CA GLY A 275 12.57 -44.93 -6.80
C GLY A 275 13.07 -43.52 -7.13
N VAL A 276 13.91 -42.93 -6.27
CA VAL A 276 14.50 -41.59 -6.46
C VAL A 276 15.22 -41.46 -7.81
N ARG A 277 16.02 -42.47 -8.20
CA ARG A 277 16.75 -42.48 -9.47
C ARG A 277 15.81 -42.30 -10.67
N GLU A 278 14.73 -43.07 -10.72
CA GLU A 278 13.76 -42.98 -11.82
C GLU A 278 12.91 -41.70 -11.74
N THR A 279 12.61 -41.17 -10.55
CA THR A 279 11.93 -39.86 -10.42
C THR A 279 12.78 -38.74 -11.00
N ILE A 280 14.08 -38.73 -10.70
CA ILE A 280 15.02 -37.73 -11.23
C ILE A 280 15.08 -37.85 -12.76
N ALA A 281 15.24 -39.07 -13.27
CA ALA A 281 15.42 -39.31 -14.70
C ALA A 281 14.17 -38.99 -15.54
N LYS A 282 12.97 -39.32 -15.05
CA LYS A 282 11.72 -39.27 -15.82
C LYS A 282 10.76 -38.17 -15.39
N GLY A 283 11.01 -37.51 -14.26
CA GLY A 283 10.10 -36.53 -13.65
C GLY A 283 8.98 -37.14 -12.80
N GLU A 284 8.66 -38.42 -13.02
CA GLU A 284 7.79 -39.22 -12.17
C GLU A 284 8.12 -40.71 -12.30
N ASN A 285 7.79 -41.50 -11.28
CA ASN A 285 7.80 -42.97 -11.34
C ASN A 285 6.54 -43.50 -10.66
N LEU A 286 6.13 -44.74 -10.97
CA LEU A 286 5.12 -45.48 -10.20
C LEU A 286 5.45 -46.96 -10.31
N TYR A 287 5.54 -47.67 -9.18
CA TYR A 287 5.79 -49.11 -9.19
C TYR A 287 5.15 -49.80 -8.00
N VAL A 288 4.26 -50.76 -8.27
CA VAL A 288 3.52 -51.50 -7.22
C VAL A 288 3.59 -53.02 -7.37
N LYS A 289 4.43 -53.53 -8.27
CA LYS A 289 4.52 -54.97 -8.54
C LYS A 289 5.54 -55.67 -7.65
N TYR A 290 5.37 -56.98 -7.46
CA TYR A 290 6.41 -57.85 -6.92
C TYR A 290 7.60 -57.91 -7.92
N PRO A 291 8.87 -57.85 -7.47
CA PRO A 291 9.35 -57.97 -6.08
C PRO A 291 9.49 -56.65 -5.29
N GLY A 292 8.88 -55.55 -5.73
CA GLY A 292 9.23 -54.22 -5.21
C GLY A 292 10.61 -53.78 -5.70
N TYR A 293 11.07 -52.64 -5.19
CA TYR A 293 12.45 -52.18 -5.32
C TYR A 293 13.04 -51.87 -3.94
N SER A 294 14.36 -51.81 -3.85
CA SER A 294 15.08 -51.51 -2.62
C SER A 294 15.02 -50.02 -2.31
N ASP A 295 14.78 -49.65 -1.05
CA ASP A 295 14.88 -48.26 -0.59
C ASP A 295 16.25 -47.95 0.06
N TYR A 296 16.37 -46.79 0.71
CA TYR A 296 17.59 -46.39 1.42
C TYR A 296 17.87 -47.21 2.70
N ARG A 297 16.94 -48.09 3.11
CA ARG A 297 17.11 -49.06 4.21
C ARG A 297 17.42 -50.46 3.70
N HIS A 298 17.44 -50.66 2.38
CA HIS A 298 17.55 -51.94 1.72
C HIS A 298 16.38 -52.90 2.02
N ILE A 299 15.15 -52.37 2.09
CA ILE A 299 13.92 -53.17 2.26
C ILE A 299 12.98 -53.03 1.07
N PRO A 300 12.13 -54.04 0.78
CA PRO A 300 11.29 -54.00 -0.41
C PRO A 300 10.14 -53.04 -0.23
N VAL A 301 10.15 -52.00 -1.05
CA VAL A 301 9.10 -50.98 -1.11
C VAL A 301 8.42 -50.95 -2.46
N ILE A 302 7.26 -50.31 -2.47
CA ILE A 302 6.51 -49.90 -3.64
C ILE A 302 6.04 -48.46 -3.44
N GLY A 303 5.81 -47.73 -4.53
CA GLY A 303 5.44 -46.32 -4.37
C GLY A 303 5.37 -45.54 -5.65
N LYS A 304 5.20 -44.23 -5.45
CA LYS A 304 5.12 -43.20 -6.49
C LYS A 304 6.13 -42.11 -6.18
N GLY A 305 6.93 -41.76 -7.18
CA GLY A 305 7.76 -40.56 -7.17
C GLY A 305 7.20 -39.49 -8.09
N VAL A 306 7.23 -38.24 -7.65
CA VAL A 306 6.83 -37.07 -8.44
C VAL A 306 7.83 -35.94 -8.27
N THR A 307 8.10 -35.21 -9.35
CA THR A 307 8.83 -33.94 -9.28
C THR A 307 7.88 -32.76 -9.15
N PHE A 308 8.33 -31.72 -8.47
CA PHE A 308 7.61 -30.46 -8.31
C PHE A 308 8.59 -29.30 -8.12
N GLN A 309 8.07 -28.09 -8.18
CA GLN A 309 8.80 -26.86 -7.91
C GLN A 309 7.89 -25.97 -7.09
N LEU A 310 8.38 -25.53 -5.93
CA LEU A 310 7.63 -24.58 -5.12
C LEU A 310 7.61 -23.22 -5.82
N PRO A 311 6.47 -22.53 -5.86
CA PRO A 311 6.38 -21.32 -6.65
C PRO A 311 7.18 -20.19 -5.99
N GLY A 312 8.05 -19.56 -6.78
CA GLY A 312 9.08 -18.62 -6.34
C GLY A 312 10.46 -19.25 -6.06
N SER A 313 10.57 -20.59 -5.98
CA SER A 313 11.86 -21.26 -5.80
C SER A 313 12.50 -21.55 -7.16
N PRO A 314 13.82 -21.33 -7.33
CA PRO A 314 14.54 -21.72 -8.54
C PRO A 314 14.86 -23.21 -8.57
N ASP A 315 14.78 -23.90 -7.43
CA ASP A 315 15.20 -25.28 -7.25
C ASP A 315 14.10 -26.25 -7.67
N ARG A 316 14.48 -27.45 -8.11
CA ARG A 316 13.56 -28.53 -8.46
C ARG A 316 13.63 -29.66 -7.43
N TRP A 317 12.45 -30.09 -7.01
CA TRP A 317 12.26 -30.95 -5.84
C TRP A 317 11.60 -32.24 -6.28
N GLY A 318 11.85 -33.30 -5.52
CA GLY A 318 11.29 -34.62 -5.70
C GLY A 318 10.57 -35.03 -4.43
N MET A 319 9.48 -35.77 -4.56
CA MET A 319 8.79 -36.39 -3.45
C MET A 319 8.55 -37.85 -3.78
N MET A 320 8.86 -38.72 -2.83
CA MET A 320 8.49 -40.13 -2.84
C MET A 320 7.36 -40.35 -1.86
N CYS A 321 6.39 -41.16 -2.26
CA CYS A 321 5.39 -41.75 -1.38
C CYS A 321 5.48 -43.26 -1.53
N GLU A 322 6.06 -43.91 -0.53
CA GLU A 322 6.39 -45.32 -0.52
C GLU A 322 5.67 -46.04 0.61
N GLY A 323 5.49 -47.35 0.44
CA GLY A 323 5.08 -48.26 1.49
C GLY A 323 5.84 -49.56 1.35
N ASP A 324 6.10 -50.23 2.46
CA ASP A 324 6.74 -51.54 2.45
C ASP A 324 5.83 -52.51 1.69
N LEU A 325 6.42 -53.26 0.76
CA LEU A 325 5.73 -54.29 0.00
C LEU A 325 5.02 -55.28 0.93
N GLU A 326 5.63 -55.53 2.09
CA GLU A 326 5.08 -56.37 3.13
C GLU A 326 3.77 -55.82 3.71
N GLU A 327 3.72 -54.56 4.15
CA GLU A 327 2.49 -54.00 4.71
C GLU A 327 1.36 -54.00 3.66
N VAL A 328 1.68 -53.57 2.44
CA VAL A 328 0.69 -53.43 1.37
C VAL A 328 0.11 -54.78 0.94
N TYR A 329 0.92 -55.84 0.83
CA TYR A 329 0.49 -57.13 0.28
C TYR A 329 0.36 -58.26 1.30
N ARG A 330 0.69 -58.07 2.59
CA ARG A 330 0.47 -59.09 3.64
C ARG A 330 -0.97 -59.15 4.14
N ARG A 331 -1.84 -58.28 3.61
CA ARG A 331 -3.30 -58.36 3.75
C ARG A 331 -3.82 -59.77 3.40
N ARG A 332 -4.78 -60.26 4.18
CA ARG A 332 -5.53 -61.48 3.88
C ARG A 332 -6.99 -61.13 3.72
N SER A 333 -7.55 -61.42 2.54
CA SER A 333 -8.93 -61.06 2.28
C SER A 333 -9.88 -61.75 3.26
N VAL A 334 -10.95 -61.07 3.65
CA VAL A 334 -12.03 -61.60 4.48
C VAL A 334 -12.57 -62.88 3.87
N SER A 335 -12.74 -62.91 2.54
CA SER A 335 -13.15 -64.11 1.81
C SER A 335 -12.17 -65.27 2.02
N PHE A 336 -10.87 -65.03 1.91
CA PHE A 336 -9.85 -66.05 2.15
C PHE A 336 -9.82 -66.52 3.61
N LEU A 337 -9.85 -65.60 4.58
CA LEU A 337 -9.84 -65.92 6.00
C LEU A 337 -11.08 -66.71 6.43
N LEU A 338 -12.27 -66.31 5.98
CA LEU A 338 -13.52 -67.03 6.25
C LEU A 338 -13.51 -68.40 5.58
N SER A 339 -13.05 -68.51 4.33
CA SER A 339 -12.97 -69.78 3.62
C SER A 339 -11.97 -70.74 4.28
N ALA A 340 -10.81 -70.24 4.71
CA ALA A 340 -9.81 -71.04 5.41
C ALA A 340 -10.32 -71.57 6.75
N ARG A 341 -11.02 -70.72 7.53
CA ARG A 341 -11.63 -71.14 8.80
C ARG A 341 -12.79 -72.11 8.58
N LEU A 342 -13.61 -71.89 7.56
CA LEU A 342 -14.69 -72.82 7.20
C LEU A 342 -14.11 -74.18 6.80
N ALA A 343 -13.07 -74.19 5.96
CA ALA A 343 -12.37 -75.41 5.57
C ALA A 343 -11.74 -76.13 6.78
N PHE A 344 -11.19 -75.39 7.73
CA PHE A 344 -10.69 -75.95 8.99
C PHE A 344 -11.81 -76.66 9.78
N PHE A 345 -12.93 -75.98 10.04
CA PHE A 345 -14.05 -76.60 10.76
C PHE A 345 -14.65 -77.79 9.98
N ALA A 346 -14.72 -77.70 8.64
CA ALA A 346 -15.15 -78.81 7.79
C ALA A 346 -14.19 -80.01 7.87
N ALA A 347 -12.87 -79.77 7.90
CA ALA A 347 -11.86 -80.82 8.04
C ALA A 347 -11.92 -81.49 9.42
N VAL A 348 -12.14 -80.72 10.49
CA VAL A 348 -12.34 -81.28 11.83
C VAL A 348 -13.61 -82.12 11.88
N LEU A 349 -14.72 -81.64 11.30
CA LEU A 349 -15.97 -82.40 11.21
C LEU A 349 -15.78 -83.69 10.40
N TRP A 350 -15.05 -83.62 9.28
CA TRP A 350 -14.71 -84.79 8.47
C TRP A 350 -13.87 -85.81 9.26
N GLY A 351 -12.87 -85.35 10.01
CA GLY A 351 -12.07 -86.20 10.90
C GLY A 351 -12.89 -86.88 11.99
N ILE A 352 -13.85 -86.17 12.60
CA ILE A 352 -14.79 -86.75 13.57
C ILE A 352 -15.63 -87.86 12.91
N ASN A 353 -16.18 -87.58 11.72
CA ASN A 353 -16.99 -88.57 10.98
C ASN A 353 -16.18 -89.80 10.58
N LEU A 354 -14.91 -89.62 10.18
CA LEU A 354 -14.02 -90.74 9.86
C LEU A 354 -13.73 -91.59 11.10
N GLY A 355 -13.49 -90.97 12.26
CA GLY A 355 -13.32 -91.69 13.53
C GLY A 355 -14.56 -92.46 13.96
N LEU A 356 -15.75 -91.87 13.79
CA LEU A 356 -17.03 -92.53 14.06
C LEU A 356 -17.33 -93.70 13.11
N LEU A 357 -16.86 -93.63 11.87
CA LEU A 357 -17.04 -94.72 10.91
C LEU A 357 -16.24 -95.97 11.32
N VAL A 358 -15.06 -95.79 11.92
CA VAL A 358 -14.15 -96.88 12.30
C VAL A 358 -14.43 -97.43 13.71
N SER A 359 -15.20 -96.72 14.53
CA SER A 359 -15.45 -97.07 15.95
C SER A 359 -16.38 -98.26 16.18
N GLY A 360 -17.09 -98.74 15.15
CA GLY A 360 -18.03 -99.88 15.25
C GLY A 360 -19.34 -99.58 15.99
N VAL A 361 -19.64 -98.31 16.26
CA VAL A 361 -20.83 -97.86 17.00
C VAL A 361 -22.08 -97.90 16.09
N PRO A 362 -23.31 -98.15 16.62
CA PRO A 362 -24.53 -98.17 15.80
C PRO A 362 -24.78 -96.87 15.01
N VAL A 363 -25.34 -97.02 13.80
CA VAL A 363 -25.57 -95.93 12.84
C VAL A 363 -26.35 -94.75 13.43
N TRP A 364 -27.36 -95.02 14.28
CA TRP A 364 -28.17 -93.97 14.90
C TRP A 364 -27.38 -93.12 15.91
N VAL A 365 -26.43 -93.71 16.65
CA VAL A 365 -25.53 -92.98 17.55
C VAL A 365 -24.57 -92.13 16.71
N ASN A 366 -24.00 -92.70 15.65
CA ASN A 366 -23.12 -91.97 14.74
C ASN A 366 -23.83 -90.77 14.10
N ALA A 367 -25.09 -90.93 13.66
CA ALA A 367 -25.90 -89.84 13.14
C ALA A 367 -26.15 -88.74 14.19
N GLY A 368 -26.47 -89.13 15.43
CA GLY A 368 -26.69 -88.18 16.54
C GLY A 368 -25.45 -87.37 16.89
N VAL A 369 -24.28 -88.02 17.05
CA VAL A 369 -23.01 -87.35 17.35
C VAL A 369 -22.59 -86.44 16.20
N SER A 370 -22.77 -86.88 14.94
CA SER A 370 -22.42 -86.08 13.75
C SER A 370 -23.28 -84.82 13.63
N ALA A 371 -24.58 -84.92 13.92
CA ALA A 371 -25.49 -83.77 13.93
C ALA A 371 -25.11 -82.76 15.04
N LEU A 372 -24.79 -83.24 16.24
CA LEU A 372 -24.36 -82.38 17.34
C LEU A 372 -23.01 -81.70 17.04
N ALA A 373 -22.04 -82.45 16.50
CA ALA A 373 -20.75 -81.92 16.10
C ALA A 373 -20.91 -80.86 15.00
N ALA A 374 -21.74 -81.13 13.97
CA ALA A 374 -22.02 -80.15 12.92
C ALA A 374 -22.66 -78.88 13.47
N MET A 375 -23.64 -78.99 14.37
CA MET A 375 -24.26 -77.83 15.03
C MET A 375 -23.24 -77.03 15.85
N MET A 376 -22.39 -77.70 16.62
CA MET A 376 -21.33 -77.06 17.41
C MET A 376 -20.32 -76.33 16.50
N MET A 377 -19.91 -76.94 15.38
CA MET A 377 -19.00 -76.31 14.42
C MET A 377 -19.59 -75.05 13.79
N VAL A 378 -20.89 -75.06 13.44
CA VAL A 378 -21.58 -73.87 12.91
C VAL A 378 -21.62 -72.75 13.96
N LEU A 379 -21.96 -73.07 15.21
CA LEU A 379 -21.98 -72.09 16.30
C LEU A 379 -20.58 -71.52 16.58
N MET A 380 -19.54 -72.36 16.60
CA MET A 380 -18.16 -71.93 16.78
C MET A 380 -17.67 -71.07 15.61
N PHE A 381 -17.98 -71.44 14.37
CA PHE A 381 -17.65 -70.64 13.19
C PHE A 381 -18.32 -69.27 13.23
N ARG A 382 -19.62 -69.22 13.56
CA ARG A 382 -20.36 -67.97 13.73
C ARG A 382 -19.73 -67.09 14.82
N ALA A 383 -19.48 -67.64 16.00
CA ALA A 383 -18.98 -66.89 17.16
C ALA A 383 -17.54 -66.37 16.95
N THR A 384 -16.66 -67.16 16.34
CA THR A 384 -15.22 -66.82 16.20
C THR A 384 -14.86 -66.11 14.90
N SER A 385 -15.71 -66.22 13.87
CA SER A 385 -15.40 -65.72 12.52
C SER A 385 -16.39 -64.68 12.01
N VAL A 386 -17.68 -65.01 11.95
CA VAL A 386 -18.68 -64.11 11.35
C VAL A 386 -19.04 -62.95 12.28
N ARG A 387 -19.29 -63.23 13.56
CA ARG A 387 -19.73 -62.23 14.54
C ARG A 387 -18.72 -61.08 14.73
N PRO A 388 -17.41 -61.31 14.94
CA PRO A 388 -16.44 -60.22 15.11
C PRO A 388 -16.33 -59.32 13.88
N TYR A 389 -16.49 -59.88 12.67
CA TYR A 389 -16.49 -59.08 11.44
C TYR A 389 -17.72 -58.17 11.36
N SER A 390 -18.89 -58.71 11.69
CA SER A 390 -20.13 -57.93 11.74
C SER A 390 -20.08 -56.81 12.78
N GLU A 391 -19.48 -57.06 13.96
CA GLU A 391 -19.33 -56.06 15.02
C GLU A 391 -18.43 -54.90 14.59
N ARG A 392 -17.33 -55.17 13.86
CA ARG A 392 -16.45 -54.12 13.31
C ARG A 392 -17.12 -53.27 12.25
N LEU A 393 -17.84 -53.89 11.32
CA LEU A 393 -18.63 -53.14 10.33
C LEU A 393 -19.72 -52.30 11.01
N GLY A 394 -20.33 -52.82 12.08
CA GLY A 394 -21.25 -52.07 12.93
C GLY A 394 -20.60 -50.83 13.53
N ALA A 395 -19.42 -50.98 14.14
CA ALA A 395 -18.67 -49.85 14.71
C ALA A 395 -18.30 -48.79 13.67
N MET A 396 -17.88 -49.20 12.46
CA MET A 396 -17.62 -48.27 11.35
C MET A 396 -18.88 -47.52 10.91
N ALA A 397 -20.01 -48.23 10.79
CA ALA A 397 -21.30 -47.61 10.48
C ALA A 397 -21.75 -46.64 11.58
N ASP A 398 -21.48 -46.96 12.85
CA ASP A 398 -21.78 -46.09 13.99
C ASP A 398 -20.98 -44.78 13.95
N VAL A 399 -19.68 -44.83 13.62
CA VAL A 399 -18.86 -43.62 13.45
C VAL A 399 -19.38 -42.74 12.31
N ILE A 400 -19.66 -43.32 11.14
CA ILE A 400 -20.21 -42.58 10.00
C ILE A 400 -21.58 -41.98 10.34
N ARG A 401 -22.45 -42.75 11.01
CA ARG A 401 -23.75 -42.29 11.48
C ARG A 401 -23.63 -41.16 12.49
N ASN A 402 -22.70 -41.24 13.44
CA ASN A 402 -22.46 -40.18 14.41
C ASN A 402 -21.95 -38.89 13.75
N ILE A 403 -21.16 -39.00 12.68
CA ILE A 403 -20.73 -37.81 11.91
C ILE A 403 -21.91 -37.23 11.12
N ALA A 404 -22.73 -38.07 10.49
CA ALA A 404 -23.85 -37.64 9.66
C ALA A 404 -25.06 -37.12 10.46
N GLU A 405 -25.41 -37.76 11.58
CA GLU A 405 -26.61 -37.50 12.39
C GLU A 405 -26.29 -36.95 13.80
N GLY A 406 -25.13 -37.31 14.35
CA GLY A 406 -24.75 -37.04 15.75
C GLY A 406 -24.06 -35.70 16.01
N GLY A 407 -24.34 -34.68 15.20
CA GLY A 407 -23.76 -33.34 15.38
C GLY A 407 -22.31 -33.22 14.94
N GLY A 408 -21.92 -33.89 13.84
CA GLY A 408 -20.69 -33.58 13.13
C GLY A 408 -19.41 -33.71 13.96
N ASN A 409 -19.34 -34.67 14.88
CA ASN A 409 -18.15 -34.84 15.72
C ASN A 409 -16.99 -35.44 14.91
N LEU A 410 -16.18 -34.56 14.33
CA LEU A 410 -15.00 -34.90 13.53
C LEU A 410 -13.76 -35.18 14.39
N ARG A 411 -13.90 -35.28 15.72
CA ARG A 411 -12.82 -35.73 16.63
C ARG A 411 -12.81 -37.24 16.85
N GLN A 412 -13.89 -37.93 16.45
CA GLN A 412 -13.97 -39.39 16.60
C GLN A 412 -13.03 -40.09 15.62
N ARG A 413 -12.32 -41.12 16.08
CA ARG A 413 -11.49 -41.99 15.25
C ARG A 413 -11.77 -43.45 15.58
N LEU A 414 -11.68 -44.30 14.57
CA LEU A 414 -11.69 -45.76 14.74
C LEU A 414 -10.35 -46.19 15.32
N ASP A 415 -10.37 -47.04 16.34
CA ASP A 415 -9.15 -47.64 16.89
C ASP A 415 -8.58 -48.67 15.91
N LEU A 416 -7.41 -48.38 15.36
CA LEU A 416 -6.73 -49.23 14.39
C LEU A 416 -6.06 -50.45 15.05
N SER A 417 -5.78 -50.40 16.36
CA SER A 417 -5.16 -51.51 17.10
C SER A 417 -6.07 -52.74 17.21
N GLU A 418 -7.39 -52.53 17.18
CA GLU A 418 -8.39 -53.60 17.21
C GLU A 418 -8.72 -54.18 15.82
N MET A 419 -8.19 -53.56 14.75
CA MET A 419 -8.47 -53.92 13.36
C MET A 419 -7.52 -55.01 12.86
N LYS A 420 -8.01 -55.84 11.93
CA LYS A 420 -7.16 -56.84 11.26
C LYS A 420 -6.63 -56.29 9.95
N ARG A 421 -5.51 -56.87 9.49
CA ARG A 421 -4.95 -56.63 8.15
C ARG A 421 -5.77 -57.32 7.05
N ASP A 422 -7.01 -56.87 6.89
CA ASP A 422 -8.00 -57.30 5.92
C ASP A 422 -8.79 -56.09 5.38
N GLU A 423 -9.79 -56.32 4.53
CA GLU A 423 -10.69 -55.29 3.97
C GLU A 423 -11.27 -54.35 5.04
N SER A 424 -11.58 -54.88 6.23
CA SER A 424 -12.22 -54.09 7.29
C SER A 424 -11.22 -53.12 7.92
N GLY A 425 -9.97 -53.54 8.15
CA GLY A 425 -8.93 -52.63 8.63
C GLY A 425 -8.53 -51.59 7.59
N ASP A 426 -8.48 -51.95 6.30
CA ASP A 426 -8.28 -50.99 5.22
C ASP A 426 -9.39 -49.92 5.24
N LEU A 427 -10.65 -50.35 5.34
CA LEU A 427 -11.79 -49.44 5.40
C LEU A 427 -11.73 -48.51 6.62
N ALA A 428 -11.36 -49.01 7.80
CA ALA A 428 -11.18 -48.17 8.99
C ALA A 428 -10.13 -47.07 8.78
N ARG A 429 -8.98 -47.40 8.19
CA ARG A 429 -7.93 -46.43 7.86
C ARG A 429 -8.44 -45.36 6.90
N TRP A 430 -9.13 -45.76 5.83
CA TRP A 430 -9.71 -44.80 4.88
C TRP A 430 -10.82 -43.93 5.50
N ILE A 431 -11.61 -44.48 6.42
CA ILE A 431 -12.60 -43.69 7.18
C ILE A 431 -11.89 -42.65 8.04
N ASN A 432 -10.86 -43.03 8.82
CA ASN A 432 -10.10 -42.07 9.62
C ASN A 432 -9.49 -40.96 8.75
N SER A 433 -8.88 -41.33 7.61
CA SER A 433 -8.34 -40.38 6.63
C SER A 433 -9.41 -39.42 6.08
N PHE A 434 -10.59 -39.95 5.76
CA PHE A 434 -11.71 -39.12 5.34
C PHE A 434 -12.15 -38.13 6.43
N ILE A 435 -12.21 -38.59 7.69
CA ILE A 435 -12.58 -37.74 8.83
C ILE A 435 -11.54 -36.65 9.06
N ASP A 436 -10.25 -36.98 9.02
CA ASP A 436 -9.15 -36.01 9.16
C ASP A 436 -9.22 -34.93 8.06
N SER A 437 -9.52 -35.32 6.82
CA SER A 437 -9.68 -34.38 5.70
C SER A 437 -10.85 -33.43 5.92
N LEU A 438 -12.00 -33.96 6.40
CA LEU A 438 -13.15 -33.14 6.77
C LEU A 438 -12.83 -32.21 7.95
N ASP A 439 -12.16 -32.71 8.99
CA ASP A 439 -11.77 -31.97 10.19
C ASP A 439 -10.88 -30.76 9.81
N GLY A 440 -9.88 -30.99 8.96
CA GLY A 440 -9.01 -29.95 8.42
C GLY A 440 -9.76 -28.90 7.59
N MET A 441 -10.60 -29.33 6.63
CA MET A 441 -11.37 -28.41 5.79
C MET A 441 -12.33 -27.55 6.64
N VAL A 442 -13.09 -28.17 7.54
CA VAL A 442 -14.03 -27.43 8.40
C VAL A 442 -13.28 -26.50 9.34
N GLY A 443 -12.13 -26.92 9.88
CA GLY A 443 -11.24 -26.06 10.66
C GLY A 443 -10.81 -24.79 9.90
N GLN A 444 -10.40 -24.93 8.64
CA GLN A 444 -10.06 -23.78 7.79
C GLN A 444 -11.25 -22.85 7.54
N VAL A 445 -12.45 -23.40 7.29
CA VAL A 445 -13.65 -22.58 7.10
C VAL A 445 -14.01 -21.81 8.38
N ILE A 446 -13.84 -22.42 9.56
CA ILE A 446 -14.06 -21.75 10.86
C ILE A 446 -13.13 -20.54 11.02
N THR A 447 -11.83 -20.72 10.75
CA THR A 447 -10.85 -19.63 10.80
C THR A 447 -11.19 -18.53 9.80
N LEU A 448 -11.47 -18.88 8.55
CA LEU A 448 -11.82 -17.92 7.50
C LEU A 448 -13.11 -17.14 7.84
N ALA A 449 -14.11 -17.79 8.43
CA ALA A 449 -15.34 -17.12 8.87
C ALA A 449 -15.06 -16.13 10.01
N ALA A 450 -14.16 -16.47 10.95
CA ALA A 450 -13.75 -15.58 12.02
C ALA A 450 -13.00 -14.35 11.48
N ASP A 451 -12.06 -14.55 10.57
CA ASP A 451 -11.30 -13.47 9.91
C ASP A 451 -12.23 -12.56 9.10
N THR A 452 -13.18 -13.14 8.35
CA THR A 452 -14.16 -12.38 7.57
C THR A 452 -15.07 -11.53 8.45
N ARG A 453 -15.49 -12.04 9.62
CA ARG A 453 -16.25 -11.25 10.60
C ARG A 453 -15.42 -10.08 11.11
N GLN A 454 -14.17 -10.33 11.53
CA GLN A 454 -13.29 -9.27 12.04
C GLN A 454 -13.05 -8.18 10.98
N ALA A 455 -12.85 -8.56 9.72
CA ALA A 455 -12.75 -7.62 8.61
C ALA A 455 -14.05 -6.83 8.41
N GLY A 456 -15.22 -7.49 8.54
CA GLY A 456 -16.52 -6.84 8.50
C GLY A 456 -16.72 -5.79 9.60
N ASP A 457 -16.31 -6.10 10.84
CA ASP A 457 -16.36 -5.16 11.98
C ASP A 457 -15.48 -3.93 11.70
N GLN A 458 -14.27 -4.13 11.19
CA GLN A 458 -13.36 -3.04 10.82
C GLN A 458 -13.93 -2.15 9.71
N LEU A 459 -14.54 -2.75 8.67
CA LEU A 459 -15.20 -2.00 7.60
C LEU A 459 -16.39 -1.18 8.12
N MET A 460 -17.18 -1.71 9.06
CA MET A 460 -18.26 -0.93 9.68
C MET A 460 -17.72 0.29 10.42
N THR A 461 -16.65 0.15 11.22
CA THR A 461 -16.02 1.29 11.90
C THR A 461 -15.47 2.32 10.90
N GLN A 462 -14.85 1.87 9.81
CA GLN A 462 -14.35 2.77 8.76
C GLN A 462 -15.49 3.50 8.03
N ASN A 463 -16.59 2.82 7.73
CA ASN A 463 -17.77 3.43 7.10
C ASN A 463 -18.41 4.48 8.02
N GLN A 464 -18.48 4.23 9.33
CA GLN A 464 -18.97 5.21 10.31
C GLN A 464 -18.08 6.46 10.35
N LEU A 465 -16.75 6.29 10.38
CA LEU A 465 -15.82 7.41 10.35
C LEU A 465 -15.92 8.19 9.04
N ALA A 466 -16.11 7.51 7.92
CA ALA A 466 -16.29 8.14 6.62
C ALA A 466 -17.62 8.91 6.54
N ASP A 467 -18.71 8.40 7.11
CA ASP A 467 -20.00 9.11 7.19
C ASP A 467 -19.87 10.42 7.99
N GLU A 468 -19.19 10.38 9.13
CA GLU A 468 -18.93 11.56 9.95
C GLU A 468 -18.11 12.61 9.20
N ARG A 469 -17.07 12.20 8.48
CA ARG A 469 -16.26 13.12 7.65
C ARG A 469 -17.06 13.73 6.51
N ILE A 470 -17.96 12.99 5.88
CA ILE A 470 -18.84 13.55 4.84
C ILE A 470 -19.78 14.59 5.43
N ARG A 471 -20.34 14.37 6.62
CA ARG A 471 -21.18 15.38 7.28
C ARG A 471 -20.40 16.68 7.52
N GLN A 472 -19.16 16.58 7.98
CA GLN A 472 -18.29 17.75 8.14
C GLN A 472 -18.03 18.47 6.81
N VAL A 473 -17.79 17.73 5.73
CA VAL A 473 -17.65 18.30 4.39
C VAL A 473 -18.93 19.04 3.97
N LEU A 474 -20.11 18.46 4.18
CA LEU A 474 -21.38 19.11 3.87
C LEU A 474 -21.62 20.38 4.69
N GLU A 475 -21.25 20.40 5.97
CA GLU A 475 -21.30 21.60 6.82
C GLU A 475 -20.37 22.71 6.29
N HIS A 476 -19.14 22.36 5.88
CA HIS A 476 -18.22 23.32 5.28
C HIS A 476 -18.74 23.89 3.97
N ILE A 477 -19.42 23.07 3.16
CA ILE A 477 -20.06 23.52 1.91
C ILE A 477 -21.16 24.52 2.18
N ASP A 478 -22.01 24.30 3.20
CA ASP A 478 -23.04 25.27 3.58
C ASP A 478 -22.42 26.62 3.96
N GLY A 479 -21.33 26.59 4.74
CA GLY A 479 -20.54 27.78 5.06
C GLY A 479 -19.95 28.49 3.83
N MET A 480 -19.46 27.72 2.84
CA MET A 480 -18.95 28.28 1.58
C MET A 480 -20.05 28.93 0.74
N VAL A 481 -21.25 28.32 0.67
CA VAL A 481 -22.41 28.88 -0.04
C VAL A 481 -22.86 30.19 0.61
N GLN A 482 -22.94 30.23 1.94
CA GLN A 482 -23.25 31.45 2.67
C GLN A 482 -22.19 32.54 2.42
N GLY A 483 -20.90 32.16 2.43
CA GLY A 483 -19.79 33.07 2.12
C GLY A 483 -19.86 33.65 0.70
N ALA A 484 -20.14 32.82 -0.31
CA ALA A 484 -20.29 33.26 -1.70
C ALA A 484 -21.47 34.23 -1.87
N THR A 485 -22.58 33.99 -1.16
CA THR A 485 -23.76 34.88 -1.14
C THR A 485 -23.43 36.22 -0.48
N ALA A 486 -22.69 36.22 0.62
CA ALA A 486 -22.23 37.44 1.26
C ALA A 486 -21.29 38.25 0.35
N GLN A 487 -20.37 37.57 -0.34
CA GLN A 487 -19.45 38.18 -1.30
C GLN A 487 -20.18 38.78 -2.50
N GLU A 488 -21.25 38.16 -2.99
CA GLU A 488 -22.10 38.72 -4.05
C GLU A 488 -22.74 40.06 -3.64
N ASN A 489 -23.20 40.17 -2.40
CA ASN A 489 -23.72 41.42 -1.85
C ASN A 489 -22.62 42.49 -1.74
N GLU A 490 -21.41 42.11 -1.29
CA GLU A 490 -20.27 43.04 -1.22
C GLU A 490 -19.84 43.54 -2.61
N ILE A 491 -19.80 42.66 -3.62
CA ILE A 491 -19.51 43.02 -5.01
C ILE A 491 -20.55 44.03 -5.52
N THR A 492 -21.83 43.79 -5.25
CA THR A 492 -22.93 44.69 -5.65
C THR A 492 -22.78 46.08 -5.00
N ASN A 493 -22.47 46.11 -3.71
CA ASN A 493 -22.21 47.36 -2.99
C ASN A 493 -20.97 48.09 -3.54
N ALA A 494 -19.86 47.37 -3.74
CA ALA A 494 -18.64 47.93 -4.32
C ALA A 494 -18.87 48.50 -5.72
N SER A 495 -19.65 47.82 -6.56
CA SER A 495 -20.04 48.29 -7.89
C SER A 495 -20.87 49.58 -7.81
N THR A 496 -21.79 49.66 -6.85
CA THR A 496 -22.60 50.87 -6.62
C THR A 496 -21.71 52.04 -6.16
N THR A 497 -20.81 51.82 -5.21
CA THR A 497 -19.85 52.84 -4.75
C THR A 497 -18.91 53.28 -5.86
N ALA A 498 -18.44 52.36 -6.71
CA ALA A 498 -17.62 52.69 -7.87
C ALA A 498 -18.36 53.59 -8.86
N GLN A 499 -19.66 53.34 -9.06
CA GLN A 499 -20.54 54.14 -9.90
C GLN A 499 -20.77 55.54 -9.34
N GLU A 500 -21.01 55.66 -8.04
CA GLU A 500 -21.13 56.95 -7.35
C GLU A 500 -19.82 57.76 -7.42
N MET A 501 -18.67 57.09 -7.28
CA MET A 501 -17.35 57.70 -7.40
C MET A 501 -17.11 58.24 -8.81
N ARG A 502 -17.51 57.49 -9.85
CA ARG A 502 -17.46 57.96 -11.24
C ARG A 502 -18.30 59.23 -11.44
N SER A 503 -19.55 59.22 -10.97
CA SER A 503 -20.44 60.39 -11.07
C SER A 503 -19.90 61.61 -10.33
N SER A 504 -19.38 61.40 -9.11
CA SER A 504 -18.79 62.48 -8.31
C SER A 504 -17.54 63.05 -8.96
N MET A 505 -16.72 62.19 -9.58
CA MET A 505 -15.55 62.62 -10.33
C MET A 505 -15.94 63.49 -11.53
N GLU A 506 -16.92 63.07 -12.33
CA GLU A 506 -17.42 63.86 -13.47
C GLU A 506 -17.91 65.24 -13.02
N GLU A 507 -18.61 65.32 -11.89
CA GLU A 507 -19.06 66.58 -11.31
C GLU A 507 -17.88 67.47 -10.87
N VAL A 508 -16.85 66.91 -10.23
CA VAL A 508 -15.65 67.66 -9.82
C VAL A 508 -14.92 68.23 -11.05
N VAL A 509 -14.77 67.44 -12.11
CA VAL A 509 -14.14 67.87 -13.37
C VAL A 509 -14.92 69.03 -14.00
N GLU A 510 -16.25 68.92 -14.06
CA GLU A 510 -17.10 69.96 -14.60
C GLU A 510 -17.04 71.25 -13.77
N ARG A 511 -17.07 71.14 -12.44
CA ARG A 511 -16.90 72.31 -11.55
C ARG A 511 -15.52 72.95 -11.72
N ALA A 512 -14.45 72.16 -11.87
CA ALA A 512 -13.11 72.67 -12.10
C ALA A 512 -13.03 73.46 -13.43
N ARG A 513 -13.65 72.96 -14.50
CA ARG A 513 -13.76 73.67 -15.79
C ARG A 513 -14.54 74.98 -15.68
N GLN A 514 -15.67 74.97 -14.99
CA GLN A 514 -16.48 76.18 -14.78
C GLN A 514 -15.72 77.24 -13.96
N GLN A 515 -15.00 76.80 -12.91
CA GLN A 515 -14.20 77.68 -12.09
C GLN A 515 -13.01 78.26 -12.85
N PHE A 516 -12.36 77.46 -13.68
CA PHE A 516 -11.31 77.94 -14.60
C PHE A 516 -11.86 78.98 -15.58
N ALA A 517 -13.00 78.72 -16.23
CA ALA A 517 -13.64 79.66 -17.14
C ALA A 517 -13.95 81.02 -16.47
N ARG A 518 -14.42 80.99 -15.22
CA ARG A 518 -14.66 82.20 -14.42
C ARG A 518 -13.36 82.95 -14.12
N VAL A 519 -12.32 82.26 -13.66
CA VAL A 519 -11.02 82.86 -13.37
C VAL A 519 -10.39 83.46 -14.64
N SER A 520 -10.53 82.79 -15.78
CA SER A 520 -10.08 83.31 -17.08
C SER A 520 -10.81 84.59 -17.47
N GLN A 521 -12.14 84.66 -17.26
CA GLN A 521 -12.92 85.86 -17.54
C GLN A 521 -12.56 87.03 -16.60
N GLU A 522 -12.39 86.75 -15.31
CA GLU A 522 -11.95 87.74 -14.32
C GLU A 522 -10.54 88.27 -14.64
N THR A 523 -9.63 87.39 -15.07
CA THR A 523 -8.28 87.75 -15.51
C THR A 523 -8.32 88.65 -16.75
N GLN A 524 -9.22 88.37 -17.71
CA GLN A 524 -9.41 89.23 -18.88
C GLN A 524 -9.91 90.63 -18.48
N SER A 525 -10.84 90.71 -17.52
CA SER A 525 -11.32 92.00 -16.98
C SER A 525 -10.18 92.78 -16.29
N ILE A 526 -9.32 92.09 -15.53
CA ILE A 526 -8.13 92.68 -14.91
C ILE A 526 -7.17 93.21 -15.98
N ARG A 527 -6.95 92.45 -17.07
CA ARG A 527 -6.15 92.90 -18.21
C ARG A 527 -6.66 94.22 -18.79
N ASP A 528 -7.97 94.34 -18.98
CA ASP A 528 -8.59 95.56 -19.50
C ASP A 528 -8.47 96.75 -18.53
N VAL A 529 -8.53 96.51 -17.22
CA VAL A 529 -8.30 97.54 -16.19
C VAL A 529 -6.83 97.97 -16.16
N VAL A 530 -5.89 97.03 -16.22
CA VAL A 530 -4.46 97.29 -16.25
C VAL A 530 -4.08 98.08 -17.51
N ASN A 531 -4.57 97.70 -18.68
CA ASN A 531 -4.34 98.42 -19.93
C ASN A 531 -4.85 99.88 -19.86
N ARG A 532 -6.09 100.09 -19.39
CA ARG A 532 -6.64 101.45 -19.20
C ARG A 532 -5.85 102.26 -18.16
N SER A 533 -5.36 101.61 -17.11
CA SER A 533 -4.53 102.26 -16.09
C SER A 533 -3.18 102.67 -16.67
N ALA A 534 -2.56 101.81 -17.47
CA ALA A 534 -1.32 102.11 -18.18
C ALA A 534 -1.51 103.27 -19.17
N GLU A 535 -2.62 103.32 -19.92
CA GLU A 535 -2.98 104.46 -20.78
C GLU A 535 -3.14 105.76 -19.98
N GLY A 536 -3.85 105.71 -18.85
CA GLY A 536 -4.02 106.87 -17.96
C GLY A 536 -2.69 107.38 -17.39
N ILE A 537 -1.80 106.47 -17.00
CA ILE A 537 -0.45 106.81 -16.51
C ILE A 537 0.42 107.39 -17.63
N ARG A 538 0.35 106.85 -18.87
CA ARG A 538 1.04 107.43 -20.03
C ARG A 538 0.55 108.84 -20.33
N ALA A 539 -0.76 109.06 -20.34
CA ALA A 539 -1.33 110.39 -20.54
C ALA A 539 -0.92 111.37 -19.43
N ALA A 540 -0.79 110.91 -18.17
CA ALA A 540 -0.25 111.70 -17.09
C ALA A 540 1.23 112.05 -17.33
N ASN A 541 2.05 111.08 -17.77
CA ASN A 541 3.45 111.29 -18.13
C ASN A 541 3.62 112.33 -19.25
N ASP A 542 2.78 112.28 -20.29
CA ASP A 542 2.78 113.23 -21.40
C ASP A 542 2.43 114.65 -20.92
N ARG A 543 1.42 114.79 -20.06
CA ARG A 543 1.07 116.07 -19.42
C ARG A 543 2.20 116.59 -18.53
N THR A 544 2.85 115.72 -17.77
CA THR A 544 4.03 116.07 -16.96
C THR A 544 5.17 116.58 -17.84
N GLU A 545 5.36 116.01 -19.04
CA GLU A 545 6.33 116.49 -20.03
C GLU A 545 5.97 117.90 -20.56
N GLU A 546 4.69 118.15 -20.88
CA GLU A 546 4.22 119.48 -21.30
C GLU A 546 4.41 120.54 -20.21
N ILE A 547 4.13 120.19 -18.95
CA ILE A 547 4.37 121.08 -17.81
C ILE A 547 5.88 121.34 -17.66
N SER A 548 6.71 120.32 -17.88
CA SER A 548 8.18 120.46 -17.83
C SER A 548 8.69 121.41 -18.92
N LYS A 549 8.15 121.32 -20.15
CA LYS A 549 8.42 122.27 -21.25
C LYS A 549 7.98 123.69 -20.89
N THR A 550 6.81 123.84 -20.28
CA THR A 550 6.30 125.15 -19.84
C THR A 550 7.16 125.75 -18.73
N ALA A 551 7.60 124.92 -17.78
CA ALA A 551 8.55 125.32 -16.75
C ALA A 551 9.85 125.81 -17.40
N LEU A 552 10.44 125.10 -18.37
CA LEU A 552 11.64 125.57 -19.07
C LEU A 552 11.44 126.97 -19.69
N VAL A 553 10.31 127.22 -20.35
CA VAL A 553 9.98 128.55 -20.91
C VAL A 553 9.87 129.62 -19.82
N ILE A 554 9.25 129.33 -18.67
CA ILE A 554 9.17 130.27 -17.54
C ILE A 554 10.55 130.57 -16.97
N ASN A 555 11.42 129.56 -16.88
CA ASN A 555 12.80 129.74 -16.44
C ASN A 555 13.58 130.63 -17.42
N ASP A 556 13.37 130.46 -18.73
CA ASP A 556 13.99 131.28 -19.76
C ASP A 556 13.47 132.74 -19.72
N ILE A 557 12.17 132.95 -19.51
CA ILE A 557 11.57 134.28 -19.30
C ILE A 557 12.12 134.91 -18.02
N ALA A 558 12.24 134.15 -16.94
CA ALA A 558 12.82 134.62 -15.68
C ALA A 558 14.30 135.01 -15.88
N ALA A 559 15.07 134.23 -16.63
CA ALA A 559 16.46 134.57 -16.97
C ALA A 559 16.55 135.86 -17.82
N GLN A 560 15.68 136.01 -18.83
CA GLN A 560 15.57 137.25 -19.61
C GLN A 560 15.14 138.45 -18.77
N THR A 561 14.17 138.27 -17.88
CA THR A 561 13.65 139.32 -16.99
C THR A 561 14.72 139.76 -16.00
N ASN A 562 15.51 138.81 -15.48
CA ASN A 562 16.66 139.09 -14.63
C ASN A 562 17.74 139.91 -15.38
N LEU A 563 17.99 139.62 -16.66
CA LEU A 563 18.91 140.37 -17.52
C LEU A 563 18.39 141.77 -17.88
N LEU A 564 17.10 141.90 -18.20
CA LEU A 564 16.44 143.18 -18.46
C LEU A 564 16.44 144.07 -17.22
N ALA A 565 16.13 143.50 -16.06
CA ALA A 565 16.17 144.17 -14.78
C ALA A 565 17.59 144.59 -14.39
N LEU A 566 18.60 143.76 -14.67
CA LEU A 566 20.00 144.12 -14.48
C LEU A 566 20.41 145.30 -15.36
N ASN A 567 20.05 145.29 -16.64
CA ASN A 567 20.30 146.41 -17.56
C ASN A 567 19.59 147.70 -17.11
N ALA A 568 18.33 147.59 -16.64
CA ALA A 568 17.58 148.72 -16.09
C ALA A 568 18.19 149.25 -14.79
N ALA A 569 18.68 148.39 -13.90
CA ALA A 569 19.37 148.77 -12.68
C ALA A 569 20.70 149.50 -12.97
N ILE A 570 21.46 149.02 -13.96
CA ILE A 570 22.70 149.66 -14.44
C ILE A 570 22.40 151.07 -14.99
N GLU A 571 21.37 151.22 -15.83
CA GLU A 571 21.05 152.52 -16.44
C GLU A 571 20.39 153.49 -15.45
N ALA A 572 19.63 152.98 -14.47
CA ALA A 572 19.11 153.77 -13.35
C ALA A 572 20.23 154.30 -12.43
N ALA A 573 21.29 153.52 -12.19
CA ALA A 573 22.48 153.97 -11.47
C ALA A 573 23.24 155.07 -12.26
N ARG A 574 23.17 155.04 -13.59
CA ARG A 574 23.81 156.01 -14.51
C ARG A 574 23.11 157.38 -14.53
N ALA A 575 21.81 157.44 -14.25
CA ALA A 575 21.01 158.66 -14.21
C ALA A 575 21.12 159.47 -12.90
N GLY A 576 21.89 159.00 -11.90
CA GLY A 576 22.13 159.73 -10.65
C GLY A 576 20.88 159.97 -9.79
N GLU A 577 20.75 161.14 -9.16
CA GLU A 577 19.65 161.48 -8.22
C GLU A 577 18.24 161.29 -8.83
N SER A 578 18.06 161.49 -10.15
CA SER A 578 16.77 161.28 -10.84
C SER A 578 16.39 159.80 -11.04
N GLY A 579 17.33 158.86 -10.87
CA GLY A 579 17.15 157.43 -11.13
C GLY A 579 16.87 156.55 -9.92
N LYS A 580 16.95 157.06 -8.68
CA LYS A 580 16.81 156.27 -7.43
C LYS A 580 15.52 155.45 -7.35
N GLY A 581 14.38 156.04 -7.74
CA GLY A 581 13.10 155.32 -7.74
C GLY A 581 13.05 154.16 -8.74
N PHE A 582 13.71 154.31 -9.90
CA PHE A 582 13.80 153.28 -10.93
C PHE A 582 14.75 152.14 -10.54
N ALA A 583 15.86 152.44 -9.88
CA ALA A 583 16.83 151.43 -9.42
C ALA A 583 16.21 150.45 -8.42
N VAL A 584 15.38 150.95 -7.48
CA VAL A 584 14.67 150.10 -6.50
C VAL A 584 13.70 149.16 -7.18
N VAL A 585 12.94 149.64 -8.18
CA VAL A 585 12.02 148.80 -8.95
C VAL A 585 12.79 147.76 -9.77
N ALA A 586 13.92 148.12 -10.36
CA ALA A 586 14.74 147.20 -11.14
C ALA A 586 15.34 146.08 -10.28
N ASP A 587 15.85 146.37 -9.08
CA ASP A 587 16.36 145.33 -8.17
C ASP A 587 15.24 144.42 -7.64
N GLU A 588 14.05 144.95 -7.38
CA GLU A 588 12.88 144.13 -6.98
C GLU A 588 12.46 143.17 -8.11
N VAL A 589 12.45 143.64 -9.37
CA VAL A 589 12.18 142.79 -10.54
C VAL A 589 13.27 141.73 -10.72
N ARG A 590 14.54 142.07 -10.45
CA ARG A 590 15.67 141.13 -10.50
C ARG A 590 15.52 140.01 -9.45
N GLN A 591 15.18 140.39 -8.22
CA GLN A 591 14.97 139.45 -7.13
C GLN A 591 13.75 138.56 -7.37
N LEU A 592 12.67 139.12 -7.93
CA LEU A 592 11.49 138.36 -8.36
C LEU A 592 11.85 137.35 -9.44
N ALA A 593 12.59 137.77 -10.47
CA ALA A 593 13.03 136.91 -11.57
C ALA A 593 13.95 135.77 -11.07
N SER A 594 14.87 136.03 -10.14
CA SER A 594 15.70 134.99 -9.53
C SER A 594 14.86 133.99 -8.70
N ARG A 595 13.85 134.45 -7.96
CA ARG A 595 12.94 133.56 -7.23
C ARG A 595 12.08 132.73 -8.17
N THR A 596 11.65 133.30 -9.30
CA THR A 596 10.92 132.58 -10.34
C THR A 596 11.80 131.47 -10.94
N ALA A 597 13.04 131.78 -11.37
CA ALA A 597 13.95 130.77 -11.92
C ALA A 597 14.21 129.60 -10.95
N GLN A 598 14.43 129.89 -9.66
CA GLN A 598 14.63 128.85 -8.65
C GLN A 598 13.36 128.00 -8.46
N ALA A 599 12.18 128.62 -8.33
CA ALA A 599 10.93 127.89 -8.19
C ALA A 599 10.64 126.99 -9.41
N THR A 600 11.00 127.45 -10.60
CA THR A 600 10.82 126.69 -11.84
C THR A 600 11.80 125.53 -11.97
N LYS A 601 13.04 125.68 -11.46
CA LYS A 601 14.00 124.57 -11.36
C LYS A 601 13.52 123.49 -10.39
N ASP A 602 13.04 123.88 -9.21
CA ASP A 602 12.47 122.96 -8.22
C ASP A 602 11.24 122.21 -8.79
N ILE A 603 10.42 122.87 -9.62
CA ILE A 603 9.32 122.24 -10.37
C ILE A 603 9.88 121.20 -11.36
N GLY A 604 10.93 121.54 -12.13
CA GLY A 604 11.56 120.62 -13.07
C GLY A 604 12.08 119.34 -12.41
N GLU A 605 12.76 119.46 -11.26
CA GLU A 605 13.26 118.31 -10.48
C GLU A 605 12.10 117.43 -9.98
N ARG A 606 11.01 118.03 -9.47
CA ARG A 606 9.82 117.29 -9.03
C ARG A 606 9.11 116.57 -10.17
N LEU A 607 9.01 117.20 -11.35
CA LEU A 607 8.40 116.59 -12.53
C LEU A 607 9.23 115.40 -13.04
N SER A 608 10.56 115.47 -12.99
CA SER A 608 11.43 114.34 -13.32
C SER A 608 11.20 113.15 -12.38
N GLY A 609 11.02 113.40 -11.08
CA GLY A 609 10.66 112.35 -10.12
C GLY A 609 9.32 111.68 -10.44
N VAL A 610 8.30 112.47 -10.82
CA VAL A 610 7.00 111.95 -11.24
C VAL A 610 7.10 111.09 -12.50
N GLN A 611 7.93 111.48 -13.49
CA GLN A 611 8.14 110.69 -14.72
C GLN A 611 8.84 109.35 -14.47
N ASP A 612 9.75 109.28 -13.50
CA ASP A 612 10.38 108.02 -13.11
C ASP A 612 9.41 107.11 -12.35
N GLU A 613 8.59 107.67 -11.46
CA GLU A 613 7.55 106.93 -10.74
C GLU A 613 6.49 106.35 -11.68
N THR A 614 6.02 107.12 -12.67
CA THR A 614 5.03 106.65 -13.66
C THR A 614 5.60 105.54 -14.55
N ARG A 615 6.87 105.64 -14.98
CA ARG A 615 7.53 104.57 -15.75
C ARG A 615 7.66 103.28 -14.94
N ARG A 616 8.06 103.37 -13.67
CA ARG A 616 8.13 102.20 -12.78
C ARG A 616 6.75 101.58 -12.55
N ALA A 617 5.70 102.40 -12.39
CA ALA A 617 4.33 101.91 -12.23
C ALA A 617 3.83 101.10 -13.45
N VAL A 618 4.11 101.57 -14.68
CA VAL A 618 3.77 100.82 -15.90
C VAL A 618 4.54 99.50 -15.98
N GLN A 619 5.85 99.51 -15.69
CA GLN A 619 6.66 98.28 -15.70
C GLN A 619 6.14 97.22 -14.72
N THR A 620 5.85 97.61 -13.46
CA THR A 620 5.30 96.67 -12.46
C THR A 620 3.93 96.14 -12.86
N MET A 621 3.11 96.94 -13.53
CA MET A 621 1.82 96.49 -14.08
C MET A 621 1.98 95.46 -15.20
N GLU A 622 2.94 95.64 -16.11
CA GLU A 622 3.24 94.71 -17.20
C GLU A 622 3.82 93.38 -16.67
N GLU A 623 4.74 93.45 -15.71
CA GLU A 623 5.30 92.27 -15.02
C GLU A 623 4.21 91.48 -14.28
N GLY A 624 3.33 92.16 -13.54
CA GLY A 624 2.21 91.54 -12.83
C GLY A 624 1.20 90.87 -13.78
N MET A 625 0.97 91.45 -14.96
CA MET A 625 0.10 90.84 -15.97
C MET A 625 0.75 89.58 -16.58
N SER A 626 2.04 89.62 -16.87
CA SER A 626 2.78 88.46 -17.39
C SER A 626 2.78 87.28 -16.41
N GLU A 627 2.96 87.54 -15.11
CA GLU A 627 2.93 86.49 -14.09
C GLU A 627 1.52 85.88 -13.96
N MET A 628 0.48 86.71 -14.07
CA MET A 628 -0.91 86.25 -14.04
C MET A 628 -1.25 85.34 -15.23
N GLU A 629 -0.74 85.67 -16.42
CA GLU A 629 -0.96 84.90 -17.64
C GLU A 629 -0.25 83.53 -17.60
N GLU A 630 0.96 83.47 -17.03
CA GLU A 630 1.66 82.19 -16.78
C GLU A 630 0.90 81.32 -15.77
N ARG A 631 0.38 81.91 -14.69
CA ARG A 631 -0.43 81.20 -13.69
C ARG A 631 -1.74 80.69 -14.29
N LEU A 632 -2.34 81.42 -15.21
CA LEU A 632 -3.55 81.00 -15.91
C LEU A 632 -3.29 79.78 -16.81
N GLN A 633 -2.20 79.76 -17.57
CA GLN A 633 -1.81 78.58 -18.39
C GLN A 633 -1.58 77.33 -17.53
N LYS A 634 -0.94 77.49 -16.36
CA LYS A 634 -0.75 76.37 -15.41
C LYS A 634 -2.08 75.87 -14.84
N ALA A 635 -3.02 76.78 -14.57
CA ALA A 635 -4.36 76.41 -14.10
C ALA A 635 -5.19 75.71 -15.19
N GLU A 636 -5.02 76.07 -16.46
CA GLU A 636 -5.65 75.43 -17.62
C GLU A 636 -5.19 73.97 -17.75
N ALA A 637 -3.87 73.75 -17.73
CA ALA A 637 -3.29 72.41 -17.79
C ALA A 637 -3.75 71.52 -16.62
N ALA A 638 -3.89 72.09 -15.42
CA ALA A 638 -4.40 71.37 -14.26
C ALA A 638 -5.91 71.09 -14.31
N ALA A 639 -6.71 71.97 -14.95
CA ALA A 639 -8.13 71.76 -15.14
C ALA A 639 -8.42 70.66 -16.19
N ASP A 640 -7.53 70.48 -17.17
CA ASP A 640 -7.64 69.46 -18.20
C ASP A 640 -6.96 68.11 -17.84
N ASP A 641 -5.94 68.09 -16.98
CA ASP A 641 -5.30 66.84 -16.56
C ASP A 641 -6.08 66.09 -15.47
N ASN A 642 -7.11 65.36 -15.90
CA ASN A 642 -7.89 64.43 -15.05
C ASN A 642 -7.68 62.95 -15.42
N SER A 643 -6.67 62.67 -16.24
CA SER A 643 -6.39 61.35 -16.80
C SER A 643 -6.12 60.29 -15.73
N ALA A 644 -5.38 60.65 -14.68
CA ALA A 644 -5.01 59.77 -13.57
C ALA A 644 -6.23 59.32 -12.75
N LEU A 645 -7.19 60.22 -12.51
CA LEU A 645 -8.41 59.93 -11.76
C LEU A 645 -9.32 58.96 -12.55
N HIS A 646 -9.51 59.19 -13.85
CA HIS A 646 -10.28 58.28 -14.71
C HIS A 646 -9.66 56.89 -14.74
N HIS A 647 -8.33 56.82 -14.83
CA HIS A 647 -7.61 55.56 -14.87
C HIS A 647 -7.72 54.77 -13.54
N MET A 648 -7.78 55.45 -12.40
CA MET A 648 -8.02 54.79 -11.10
C MET A 648 -9.42 54.19 -11.01
N VAL A 649 -10.46 54.92 -11.42
CA VAL A 649 -11.84 54.43 -11.43
C VAL A 649 -11.98 53.23 -12.38
N GLU A 650 -11.35 53.29 -13.55
CA GLU A 650 -11.35 52.17 -14.51
C GLU A 650 -10.67 50.91 -13.95
N LYS A 651 -9.52 51.08 -13.27
CA LYS A 651 -8.85 49.96 -12.56
C LYS A 651 -9.75 49.36 -11.48
N LEU A 652 -10.48 50.19 -10.75
CA LEU A 652 -11.40 49.74 -9.71
C LEU A 652 -12.55 48.91 -10.29
N PHE A 653 -13.16 49.34 -11.40
CA PHE A 653 -14.16 48.53 -12.11
C PHE A 653 -13.58 47.19 -12.60
N ARG A 654 -12.38 47.19 -13.18
CA ARG A 654 -11.72 45.93 -13.60
C ARG A 654 -11.49 44.98 -12.42
N ALA A 655 -11.10 45.51 -11.26
CA ALA A 655 -10.91 44.71 -10.05
C ALA A 655 -12.24 44.10 -9.57
N ILE A 656 -13.33 44.88 -9.54
CA ILE A 656 -14.67 44.38 -9.18
C ILE A 656 -15.11 43.26 -10.13
N SER A 657 -14.99 43.45 -11.45
CA SER A 657 -15.32 42.39 -12.42
C SER A 657 -14.46 41.14 -12.26
N GLY A 658 -13.18 41.29 -11.90
CA GLY A 658 -12.30 40.15 -11.59
C GLY A 658 -12.73 39.38 -10.34
N ILE A 659 -13.18 40.09 -9.30
CA ILE A 659 -13.72 39.48 -8.07
C ILE A 659 -15.05 38.77 -8.37
N GLU A 660 -15.91 39.36 -9.21
CA GLU A 660 -17.17 38.76 -9.64
C GLU A 660 -16.96 37.43 -10.39
N GLU A 661 -16.04 37.40 -11.36
CA GLU A 661 -15.68 36.17 -12.08
C GLU A 661 -15.17 35.10 -11.11
N THR A 662 -14.27 35.48 -10.21
CA THR A 662 -13.71 34.56 -9.20
C THR A 662 -14.79 34.00 -8.28
N ASN A 663 -15.72 34.85 -7.81
CA ASN A 663 -16.84 34.43 -6.97
C ASN A 663 -17.77 33.46 -7.71
N ARG A 664 -18.06 33.72 -8.99
CA ARG A 664 -18.87 32.82 -9.83
C ARG A 664 -18.20 31.45 -9.99
N GLN A 665 -16.89 31.45 -10.25
CA GLN A 665 -16.12 30.21 -10.37
C GLN A 665 -16.09 29.45 -9.04
N GLN A 666 -15.90 30.14 -7.91
CA GLN A 666 -15.91 29.53 -6.58
C GLN A 666 -17.28 28.93 -6.24
N SER A 667 -18.38 29.60 -6.59
CA SER A 667 -19.75 29.09 -6.40
C SER A 667 -20.01 27.83 -7.23
N ALA A 668 -19.57 27.81 -8.50
CA ALA A 668 -19.66 26.62 -9.35
C ALA A 668 -18.83 25.45 -8.81
N GLN A 669 -17.60 25.70 -8.35
CA GLN A 669 -16.77 24.69 -7.69
C GLN A 669 -17.42 24.15 -6.42
N THR A 670 -17.97 25.03 -5.58
CA THR A 670 -18.68 24.65 -4.34
C THR A 670 -19.85 23.72 -4.64
N THR A 671 -20.62 24.02 -5.69
CA THR A 671 -21.72 23.16 -6.17
C THR A 671 -21.22 21.79 -6.62
N GLY A 672 -20.11 21.73 -7.36
CA GLY A 672 -19.50 20.46 -7.77
C GLY A 672 -18.97 19.62 -6.59
N VAL A 673 -18.42 20.28 -5.56
CA VAL A 673 -18.04 19.60 -4.31
C VAL A 673 -19.27 19.07 -3.57
N ALA A 674 -20.37 19.81 -3.56
CA ALA A 674 -21.64 19.38 -2.96
C ALA A 674 -22.22 18.14 -3.63
N GLU A 675 -22.23 18.11 -4.97
CA GLU A 675 -22.64 16.94 -5.73
C GLU A 675 -21.74 15.73 -5.42
N SER A 676 -20.42 15.93 -5.40
CA SER A 676 -19.46 14.89 -5.06
C SER A 676 -19.65 14.34 -3.64
N ALA A 677 -19.92 15.20 -2.66
CA ALA A 677 -20.21 14.82 -1.28
C ALA A 677 -21.51 14.00 -1.18
N SER A 678 -22.54 14.37 -1.95
CA SER A 678 -23.81 13.62 -2.04
C SER A 678 -23.60 12.22 -2.62
N VAL A 679 -22.84 12.11 -3.72
CA VAL A 679 -22.46 10.82 -4.33
C VAL A 679 -21.69 9.96 -3.32
N MET A 680 -20.71 10.55 -2.63
CA MET A 680 -19.95 9.82 -1.61
C MET A 680 -20.84 9.32 -0.46
N ASN A 681 -21.83 10.12 -0.01
CA ASN A 681 -22.79 9.66 1.00
C ASN A 681 -23.57 8.42 0.52
N GLY A 682 -24.02 8.44 -0.74
CA GLY A 682 -24.67 7.27 -1.37
C GLY A 682 -23.78 6.03 -1.38
N VAL A 683 -22.50 6.19 -1.71
CA VAL A 683 -21.51 5.09 -1.70
C VAL A 683 -21.30 4.55 -0.29
N ILE A 684 -21.17 5.40 0.73
CA ILE A 684 -20.99 4.96 2.13
C ILE A 684 -22.20 4.15 2.62
N ASN A 685 -23.42 4.58 2.28
CA ASN A 685 -24.62 3.82 2.61
C ASN A 685 -24.60 2.41 1.97
N GLN A 686 -24.17 2.34 0.70
CA GLN A 686 -24.01 1.05 0.02
C GLN A 686 -22.90 0.18 0.64
N LEU A 687 -21.78 0.77 1.05
CA LEU A 687 -20.69 0.07 1.73
C LEU A 687 -21.13 -0.46 3.10
N THR A 688 -21.96 0.29 3.83
CA THR A 688 -22.53 -0.13 5.11
C THR A 688 -23.41 -1.37 4.93
N LEU A 689 -24.34 -1.34 3.97
CA LEU A 689 -25.18 -2.50 3.63
C LEU A 689 -24.36 -3.71 3.19
N SER A 690 -23.29 -3.49 2.41
CA SER A 690 -22.38 -4.56 1.99
C SER A 690 -21.62 -5.18 3.16
N SER A 691 -21.20 -4.35 4.13
CA SER A 691 -20.51 -4.79 5.34
C SER A 691 -21.43 -5.62 6.24
N GLU A 692 -22.67 -5.17 6.44
CA GLU A 692 -23.71 -5.93 7.16
C GLU A 692 -23.97 -7.29 6.52
N ARG A 693 -24.10 -7.34 5.18
CA ARG A 693 -24.31 -8.59 4.44
C ARG A 693 -23.11 -9.54 4.56
N THR A 694 -21.89 -8.99 4.56
CA THR A 694 -20.66 -9.76 4.74
C THR A 694 -20.61 -10.36 6.14
N GLN A 695 -20.93 -9.56 7.17
CA GLN A 695 -20.97 -10.00 8.55
C GLN A 695 -22.08 -11.05 8.78
N ALA A 696 -23.26 -10.86 8.20
CA ALA A 696 -24.35 -11.85 8.23
C ALA A 696 -23.93 -13.18 7.57
N SER A 697 -23.18 -13.12 6.47
CA SER A 697 -22.65 -14.29 5.78
C SER A 697 -21.59 -15.00 6.62
N ALA A 698 -20.66 -14.26 7.24
CA ALA A 698 -19.65 -14.80 8.16
C ALA A 698 -20.30 -15.47 9.38
N ASN A 699 -21.32 -14.85 9.99
CA ASN A 699 -22.08 -15.43 11.10
C ASN A 699 -22.85 -16.68 10.66
N LYS A 700 -23.42 -16.69 9.45
CA LYS A 700 -24.06 -17.89 8.89
C LYS A 700 -23.07 -19.02 8.69
N LEU A 701 -21.88 -18.73 8.14
CA LEU A 701 -20.80 -19.72 8.01
C LEU A 701 -20.39 -20.27 9.37
N GLN A 702 -20.13 -19.40 10.35
CA GLN A 702 -19.78 -19.83 11.71
C GLN A 702 -20.87 -20.70 12.35
N ARG A 703 -22.15 -20.39 12.13
CA ARG A 703 -23.26 -21.20 12.65
C ARG A 703 -23.32 -22.58 11.96
N LEU A 704 -23.08 -22.64 10.65
CA LEU A 704 -23.06 -23.90 9.91
C LEU A 704 -21.85 -24.75 10.30
N THR A 705 -20.68 -24.15 10.46
CA THR A 705 -19.46 -24.87 10.85
C THR A 705 -19.42 -25.20 12.34
N GLY A 706 -20.08 -24.39 13.20
CA GLY A 706 -20.18 -24.63 14.63
C GLY A 706 -21.04 -25.84 15.00
N GLN A 707 -21.71 -26.46 14.03
CA GLN A 707 -22.34 -27.77 14.19
C GLN A 707 -21.32 -28.90 14.21
N PHE A 708 -20.09 -28.68 13.74
CA PHE A 708 -19.03 -29.68 13.71
C PHE A 708 -18.08 -29.45 14.90
N GLN A 709 -17.64 -30.55 15.51
CA GLN A 709 -16.58 -30.52 16.52
C GLN A 709 -15.26 -30.87 15.85
N VAL A 710 -14.38 -29.87 15.71
CA VAL A 710 -13.06 -30.02 15.04
C VAL A 710 -11.92 -30.09 16.03
N SER A 711 -10.82 -30.77 15.67
CA SER A 711 -9.66 -30.97 16.56
C SER A 711 -8.85 -29.70 16.82
N GLY A 712 -8.88 -28.74 15.89
CA GLY A 712 -8.13 -27.48 15.97
C GLY A 712 -8.71 -26.43 16.93
N GLN A 713 -9.93 -26.62 17.44
CA GLN A 713 -10.48 -25.80 18.52
C GLN A 713 -9.91 -26.28 19.85
N ALA A 714 -8.83 -25.63 20.32
CA ALA A 714 -8.58 -25.58 21.75
C ALA A 714 -9.84 -25.02 22.42
N ALA A 715 -10.33 -25.72 23.44
CA ALA A 715 -11.54 -25.39 24.18
C ALA A 715 -11.52 -23.98 24.75
#